data_AF-A0A399WEN2-F1
#
_entry.id   AF-A0A399WEN2-F1
#
_cell.length_a   1.000
_cell.length_b   1.000
_cell.length_c   1.000
_cell.angle_alpha   90.00
_cell.angle_beta   90.00
_cell.angle_gamma   90.00
#
_symmetry.space_group_name_H-M   'P 1'
#
loop_
_entity.id
_entity.type
_entity.pdbx_description
1 polymer ?
#
loop_
_entity_poly.entity_id
_entity_poly.type
_entity_poly.pdbx_seq_one_letter_code
_entity_poly.pdbx_strand_id
1 'polypeptide(L)'
;MYTIGIDIGSMSTNGILINDKKEILSSIIIPTGASSKKAADKTFRQILTENQLSEKDIDYIIATGYGRIKVPFANEVVTEITCHAKGANFFFPKARTIIDIGGQDSKVIKIDANGNVLDFVMNDKCAAGTGRFLEVMARTLEIDLEEMGPISLNGKDNVSVSSLCTVFAESEVVSLIGADHRTADICRGLHISIAKRITAQVKRIGLEEEIVMTGGVAKNIGVVTELEKNLGCKIRISEEPQINGALGAALIALEKALSKIQPSVSVSGNSSTGASIAEFSVEDSTLPKIGYFCSYTPVELIRAAGFHPVRIKGSEQESSAANEMLCGNICPYIKAVVDQKINGNLEDFKGMVFVNSCDGMRRLYDAWVKLDEGKKSFNYILDIPKNTDDAAVFYYANLLKNFKEKLETFFTLKIHHDDINQSITLYNAVREKVRLFLQKYWSGYIGQSGYEIFSLLKKGVNVVPEKFQTYLTNIMKQREGICDTRDIPRLFVWGSIMENEKIMKIIEDAGAKVVAEDLCNGSRYFDAQIHISDDPILSIAKRYIKRSPCSRMVNIFERINKVLTIMQEKSIHGAIYHTLKFCDHNLLDYPMIKKTFHEKNIPLLHLNCDYTLSSEGQIKTRVEAFLEQLTSTSRKE
;
A
#
# COMPACT_ATOMS: atom_id res chain seq x y z
N MET A 1 -1.72 25.20 28.84
CA MET A 1 -1.10 23.93 28.40
C MET A 1 0.07 24.24 27.49
N TYR A 2 1.13 23.43 27.53
CA TYR A 2 2.32 23.56 26.69
C TYR A 2 2.60 22.26 25.97
N THR A 3 2.73 22.33 24.64
CA THR A 3 3.06 21.16 23.83
C THR A 3 4.24 21.43 22.91
N ILE A 4 5.02 20.39 22.67
CA ILE A 4 6.24 20.47 21.87
C ILE A 4 6.14 19.55 20.66
N GLY A 5 6.55 20.06 19.50
CA GLY A 5 6.81 19.27 18.32
C GLY A 5 8.30 19.29 17.99
N ILE A 6 8.88 18.11 17.73
CA ILE A 6 10.28 17.99 17.31
C ILE A 6 10.33 17.29 15.96
N ASP A 7 10.84 17.97 14.94
CA ASP A 7 11.05 17.44 13.60
C ASP A 7 12.54 17.18 13.38
N ILE A 8 12.88 15.91 13.12
CA ILE A 8 14.27 15.47 12.96
C ILE A 8 14.50 15.07 11.51
N GLY A 9 14.88 16.08 10.72
CA GLY A 9 15.32 15.92 9.35
C GLY A 9 16.79 15.48 9.23
N SER A 10 17.21 15.17 8.01
CA SER A 10 18.58 14.77 7.69
C SER A 10 19.60 15.89 7.86
N MET A 11 19.21 17.14 7.63
CA MET A 11 20.08 18.32 7.70
C MET A 11 19.83 19.17 8.94
N SER A 12 18.55 19.38 9.31
CA SER A 12 18.15 20.19 10.45
C SER A 12 17.21 19.44 11.39
N THR A 13 17.32 19.75 12.68
CA THR A 13 16.36 19.38 13.71
C THR A 13 15.66 20.65 14.17
N ASN A 14 14.33 20.64 14.09
CA ASN A 14 13.49 21.78 14.38
C ASN A 14 12.63 21.47 15.60
N GLY A 15 12.47 22.44 16.49
CA GLY A 15 11.62 22.32 17.68
C GLY A 15 10.68 23.50 17.79
N ILE A 16 9.40 23.23 18.07
CA ILE A 16 8.37 24.23 18.28
C ILE A 16 7.69 24.00 19.62
N LEU A 17 7.56 25.06 20.42
CA LEU A 17 6.72 25.12 21.61
C LEU A 17 5.49 25.97 21.31
N ILE A 18 4.29 25.42 21.60
CA ILE A 18 3.04 26.18 21.54
C ILE A 18 2.27 26.13 22.85
N ASN A 19 1.38 27.09 23.05
CA ASN A 19 0.38 27.07 24.13
C ASN A 19 -1.00 26.57 23.66
N ASP A 20 -1.96 26.53 24.58
CA ASP A 20 -3.37 26.16 24.34
C ASP A 20 -4.10 27.05 23.34
N LYS A 21 -3.67 28.31 23.19
CA LYS A 21 -4.16 29.24 22.17
C LYS A 21 -3.54 29.03 20.78
N LYS A 22 -2.68 28.02 20.62
CA LYS A 22 -1.89 27.73 19.41
C LYS A 22 -0.89 28.85 19.06
N GLU A 23 -0.47 29.65 20.03
CA GLU A 23 0.56 30.66 19.84
C GLU A 23 1.94 30.00 19.91
N ILE A 24 2.82 30.31 18.95
CA ILE A 24 4.21 29.83 18.94
C ILE A 24 5.00 30.64 19.95
N LEU A 25 5.47 29.98 21.01
CA LEU A 25 6.24 30.62 22.08
C LEU A 25 7.75 30.55 21.83
N SER A 26 8.19 29.49 21.15
CA SER A 26 9.61 29.32 20.80
C SER A 26 9.76 28.46 19.55
N SER A 27 10.75 28.82 18.74
CA SER A 27 11.17 28.09 17.55
C SER A 27 12.68 27.92 17.51
N ILE A 28 13.12 26.67 17.49
CA ILE A 28 14.54 26.30 17.45
C ILE A 28 14.81 25.56 16.15
N ILE A 29 15.88 25.94 15.44
CA ILE A 29 16.40 25.24 14.28
C ILE A 29 17.89 25.03 14.53
N ILE A 30 18.34 23.77 14.56
CA ILE A 30 19.76 23.44 14.67
C ILE A 30 20.17 22.41 13.61
N PRO A 31 21.45 22.35 13.22
CA PRO A 31 21.95 21.25 12.39
C PRO A 31 21.80 19.89 13.10
N THR A 32 21.26 18.88 12.40
CA THR A 32 21.09 17.52 12.97
C THR A 32 22.44 16.85 13.25
N GLY A 33 23.43 17.09 12.38
CA GLY A 33 24.78 16.52 12.50
C GLY A 33 24.80 14.99 12.50
N ALA A 34 25.86 14.41 13.07
CA ALA A 34 26.08 12.96 13.05
C ALA A 34 25.14 12.15 13.96
N SER A 35 24.45 12.79 14.91
CA SER A 35 23.59 12.10 15.89
C SER A 35 22.26 12.82 16.06
N SER A 36 21.24 12.30 15.39
CA SER A 36 19.86 12.79 15.50
C SER A 36 19.31 12.79 16.92
N LYS A 37 19.69 11.81 17.75
CA LYS A 37 19.29 11.78 19.16
C LYS A 37 19.87 12.97 19.94
N LYS A 38 21.17 13.26 19.79
CA LYS A 38 21.80 14.40 20.46
C LYS A 38 21.22 15.74 19.99
N ALA A 39 20.89 15.85 18.70
CA ALA A 39 20.23 17.03 18.17
C ALA A 39 18.82 17.21 18.76
N ALA A 40 18.03 16.13 18.86
CA ALA A 40 16.72 16.17 19.51
C ALA A 40 16.82 16.57 20.99
N ASP A 41 17.72 15.96 21.76
CA ASP A 41 17.95 16.28 23.18
C ASP A 41 18.38 17.75 23.36
N LYS A 42 19.26 18.25 22.49
CA LYS A 42 19.72 19.65 22.52
C LYS A 42 18.58 20.61 22.20
N THR A 43 17.80 20.33 21.16
CA THR A 43 16.63 21.13 20.75
C THR A 43 15.62 21.22 21.88
N PHE A 44 15.28 20.08 22.49
CA PHE A 44 14.35 20.02 23.62
C PHE A 44 14.83 20.83 24.83
N ARG A 45 16.09 20.65 25.25
CA ARG A 45 16.66 21.41 26.37
C ARG A 45 16.74 22.91 26.09
N GLN A 46 17.02 23.30 24.85
CA GLN A 46 17.08 24.70 24.46
C GLN A 46 15.70 25.35 24.57
N ILE A 47 14.63 24.69 24.10
CA ILE A 47 13.25 25.15 24.29
C ILE A 47 12.94 25.35 25.77
N LEU A 48 13.23 24.36 26.61
CA LEU A 48 12.97 24.46 28.06
C LEU A 48 13.72 25.63 28.70
N THR A 49 15.00 25.78 28.36
CA THR A 49 15.86 26.82 28.93
C THR A 49 15.43 28.22 28.52
N GLU A 50 15.16 28.45 27.23
CA GLU A 50 14.76 29.77 26.71
C GLU A 50 13.39 30.23 27.25
N ASN A 51 12.51 29.27 27.57
CA ASN A 51 11.16 29.56 28.08
C ASN A 51 11.03 29.40 29.60
N GLN A 52 12.13 29.10 30.30
CA GLN A 52 12.16 28.89 31.76
C GLN A 52 11.15 27.81 32.22
N LEU A 53 11.00 26.75 31.41
CA LEU A 53 10.12 25.61 31.67
C LEU A 53 10.92 24.40 32.14
N SER A 54 10.27 23.52 32.90
CA SER A 54 10.76 22.18 33.21
C SER A 54 10.07 21.12 32.36
N GLU A 55 10.61 19.91 32.30
CA GLU A 55 9.97 18.79 31.57
C GLU A 55 8.54 18.50 32.08
N LYS A 56 8.26 18.79 33.36
CA LYS A 56 6.94 18.56 33.97
C LYS A 56 5.87 19.55 33.51
N ASP A 57 6.29 20.68 32.95
CA ASP A 57 5.38 21.71 32.45
C ASP A 57 4.88 21.40 31.03
N ILE A 58 5.46 20.39 30.37
CA ILE A 58 5.11 19.99 29.00
C ILE A 58 4.05 18.88 29.04
N ASP A 59 2.85 19.18 28.55
CA ASP A 59 1.71 18.28 28.57
C ASP A 59 1.84 17.13 27.56
N TYR A 60 2.46 17.42 26.40
CA TYR A 60 2.59 16.45 25.32
C TYR A 60 3.69 16.81 24.32
N ILE A 61 4.41 15.79 23.85
CA ILE A 61 5.52 15.88 22.91
C ILE A 61 5.28 14.92 21.76
N ILE A 62 5.34 15.42 20.53
CA ILE A 62 5.33 14.59 19.32
C ILE A 62 6.65 14.74 18.57
N ALA A 63 7.22 13.62 18.16
CA ALA A 63 8.39 13.59 17.27
C ALA A 63 7.98 13.24 15.83
N THR A 64 8.61 13.89 14.87
CA THR A 64 8.42 13.67 13.44
C THR A 64 9.76 13.71 12.67
N GLY A 65 9.70 13.53 11.34
CA GLY A 65 10.87 13.40 10.49
C GLY A 65 11.49 12.00 10.49
N TYR A 66 12.61 11.86 9.77
CA TYR A 66 13.32 10.58 9.60
C TYR A 66 13.91 10.05 10.92
N GLY A 67 14.32 10.96 11.80
CA GLY A 67 14.90 10.63 13.11
C GLY A 67 13.89 10.34 14.22
N ARG A 68 12.57 10.44 13.96
CA ARG A 68 11.52 10.41 14.99
C ARG A 68 11.57 9.22 15.95
N ILE A 69 11.95 8.03 15.46
CA ILE A 69 12.04 6.82 16.27
C ILE A 69 13.19 6.85 17.31
N LYS A 70 14.10 7.83 17.22
CA LYS A 70 15.26 7.98 18.11
C LYS A 70 15.01 8.99 19.24
N VAL A 71 13.75 9.37 19.48
CA VAL A 71 13.33 10.35 20.50
C VAL A 71 12.58 9.64 21.63
N PRO A 72 13.28 9.10 22.64
CA PRO A 72 12.64 8.31 23.69
C PRO A 72 11.76 9.13 24.64
N PHE A 73 11.90 10.45 24.66
CA PHE A 73 11.11 11.35 25.49
C PHE A 73 9.85 11.87 24.78
N ALA A 74 9.64 11.57 23.50
CA ALA A 74 8.40 11.89 22.81
C ALA A 74 7.28 10.95 23.28
N ASN A 75 6.08 11.48 23.48
CA ASN A 75 4.92 10.67 23.88
C ASN A 75 4.43 9.81 22.71
N GLU A 76 4.44 10.35 21.50
CA GLU A 76 4.06 9.68 20.27
C GLU A 76 4.96 10.14 19.10
N VAL A 77 5.00 9.33 18.05
CA VAL A 77 5.63 9.69 16.78
C VAL A 77 4.55 9.84 15.71
N VAL A 78 4.69 10.86 14.86
CA VAL A 78 3.76 11.14 13.75
C VAL A 78 4.55 11.32 12.47
N THR A 79 4.01 10.89 11.34
CA THR A 79 4.70 11.04 10.06
C THR A 79 4.91 12.52 9.71
N GLU A 80 6.04 12.81 9.05
CA GLU A 80 6.35 14.18 8.60
C GLU A 80 5.36 14.67 7.54
N ILE A 81 4.72 13.75 6.81
CA ILE A 81 3.68 14.08 5.82
C ILE A 81 2.50 14.74 6.53
N THR A 82 1.98 14.08 7.58
CA THR A 82 0.87 14.62 8.38
C THR A 82 1.27 15.89 9.11
N CYS A 83 2.50 15.95 9.62
CA CYS A 83 2.98 17.15 10.32
C CYS A 83 3.15 18.35 9.38
N HIS A 84 3.81 18.20 8.22
CA HIS A 84 3.90 19.26 7.23
C HIS A 84 2.53 19.67 6.68
N ALA A 85 1.60 18.71 6.49
CA ALA A 85 0.21 18.97 6.13
C ALA A 85 -0.46 19.91 7.15
N LYS A 86 -0.37 19.56 8.43
CA LYS A 86 -0.98 20.32 9.52
C LYS A 86 -0.33 21.69 9.70
N GLY A 87 1.00 21.77 9.68
CA GLY A 87 1.75 23.02 9.82
C GLY A 87 1.48 24.00 8.68
N ALA A 88 1.50 23.53 7.43
CA ALA A 88 1.19 24.35 6.27
C ALA A 88 -0.27 24.86 6.30
N ASN A 89 -1.23 23.98 6.65
CA ASN A 89 -2.64 24.37 6.76
C ASN A 89 -2.89 25.37 7.91
N PHE A 90 -2.09 25.34 8.97
CA PHE A 90 -2.17 26.32 10.05
C PHE A 90 -1.81 27.73 9.56
N PHE A 91 -0.71 27.89 8.83
CA PHE A 91 -0.34 29.18 8.25
C PHE A 91 -1.23 29.59 7.08
N PHE A 92 -1.67 28.61 6.29
CA PHE A 92 -2.44 28.83 5.07
C PHE A 92 -3.68 27.90 5.03
N PRO A 93 -4.80 28.28 5.66
CA PRO A 93 -6.01 27.43 5.74
C PRO A 93 -6.65 27.09 4.38
N LYS A 94 -6.27 27.81 3.32
CA LYS A 94 -6.72 27.56 1.95
C LYS A 94 -5.86 26.54 1.20
N ALA A 95 -4.74 26.09 1.78
CA ALA A 95 -3.79 25.21 1.11
C ALA A 95 -4.46 23.92 0.63
N ARG A 96 -4.16 23.50 -0.60
CA ARG A 96 -4.62 22.20 -1.16
C ARG A 96 -3.49 21.31 -1.63
N THR A 97 -2.39 21.92 -2.06
CA THR A 97 -1.16 21.22 -2.46
C THR A 97 0.01 21.73 -1.64
N ILE A 98 0.76 20.83 -1.02
CA ILE A 98 1.97 21.16 -0.26
C ILE A 98 3.17 20.51 -0.93
N ILE A 99 4.21 21.30 -1.17
CA ILE A 99 5.50 20.86 -1.69
C ILE A 99 6.52 20.97 -0.55
N ASP A 100 6.90 19.85 0.04
CA ASP A 100 7.99 19.78 1.01
C ASP A 100 9.28 19.36 0.31
N ILE A 101 10.33 20.17 0.42
CA ILE A 101 11.66 19.81 -0.08
C ILE A 101 12.65 19.94 1.07
N GLY A 102 12.97 18.78 1.65
CA GLY A 102 13.90 18.64 2.74
C GLY A 102 15.35 18.49 2.28
N GLY A 103 16.18 17.99 3.19
CA GLY A 103 17.61 17.78 2.94
C GLY A 103 17.93 16.60 2.03
N GLN A 104 17.15 15.52 2.09
CA GLN A 104 17.43 14.27 1.36
C GLN A 104 16.23 13.70 0.60
N ASP A 105 15.02 14.21 0.87
CA ASP A 105 13.79 13.79 0.21
C ASP A 105 12.95 14.99 -0.20
N SER A 106 11.96 14.73 -1.03
CA SER A 106 10.90 15.67 -1.39
C SER A 106 9.55 14.99 -1.38
N LYS A 107 8.51 15.74 -1.05
CA LYS A 107 7.13 15.25 -0.92
C LYS A 107 6.19 16.25 -1.55
N VAL A 108 5.20 15.73 -2.27
CA VAL A 108 4.04 16.52 -2.68
C VAL A 108 2.82 15.89 -2.03
N ILE A 109 2.10 16.69 -1.24
CA ILE A 109 1.02 16.26 -0.37
C ILE A 109 -0.24 16.99 -0.80
N LYS A 110 -1.30 16.25 -1.04
CA LYS A 110 -2.63 16.77 -1.30
C LYS A 110 -3.45 16.72 -0.01
N ILE A 111 -4.09 17.82 0.35
CA ILE A 111 -4.83 17.95 1.61
C ILE A 111 -6.25 18.46 1.41
N ASP A 112 -7.14 18.13 2.35
CA ASP A 112 -8.48 18.71 2.42
C ASP A 112 -8.49 20.09 3.12
N ALA A 113 -9.67 20.69 3.25
CA ALA A 113 -9.85 21.98 3.93
C ALA A 113 -9.50 21.99 5.43
N ASN A 114 -9.39 20.82 6.05
CA ASN A 114 -9.05 20.67 7.46
C ASN A 114 -7.55 20.35 7.66
N GLY A 115 -6.77 20.23 6.58
CA GLY A 115 -5.38 19.83 6.61
C GLY A 115 -5.17 18.32 6.75
N ASN A 116 -6.20 17.50 6.50
CA ASN A 116 -6.03 16.04 6.45
C ASN A 116 -5.42 15.63 5.10
N VAL A 117 -4.51 14.66 5.13
CA VAL A 117 -3.83 14.15 3.93
C VAL A 117 -4.80 13.31 3.10
N LEU A 118 -5.00 13.68 1.83
CA LEU A 118 -5.84 12.95 0.87
C LEU A 118 -5.01 12.01 -0.01
N ASP A 119 -3.84 12.45 -0.43
CA ASP A 119 -2.90 11.66 -1.25
C ASP A 119 -1.50 12.28 -1.13
N PHE A 120 -0.46 11.52 -1.45
CA PHE A 120 0.89 12.07 -1.54
C PHE A 120 1.79 11.25 -2.46
N VAL A 121 2.83 11.91 -2.95
CA VAL A 121 3.97 11.27 -3.61
C VAL A 121 5.24 11.75 -2.93
N MET A 122 6.20 10.86 -2.75
CA MET A 122 7.51 11.19 -2.19
C MET A 122 8.61 10.56 -3.03
N ASN A 123 9.80 11.15 -2.98
CA ASN A 123 11.01 10.51 -3.45
C ASN A 123 11.91 10.25 -2.24
N ASP A 124 12.02 8.98 -1.86
CA ASP A 124 12.87 8.54 -0.76
C ASP A 124 14.27 8.18 -1.30
N LYS A 125 15.31 8.47 -0.52
CA LYS A 125 16.72 8.07 -0.76
C LYS A 125 17.44 8.70 -1.96
N CYS A 126 16.82 9.62 -2.70
CA CYS A 126 17.45 10.29 -3.85
C CYS A 126 17.73 11.76 -3.52
N ALA A 127 18.99 12.06 -3.18
CA ALA A 127 19.43 13.43 -2.86
C ALA A 127 19.24 14.41 -4.03
N ALA A 128 19.19 13.95 -5.28
CA ALA A 128 18.98 14.82 -6.43
C ALA A 128 17.66 15.59 -6.31
N GLY A 129 17.69 16.91 -6.50
CA GLY A 129 16.50 17.77 -6.36
C GLY A 129 16.10 18.11 -4.92
N THR A 130 17.00 17.96 -3.95
CA THR A 130 16.77 18.28 -2.53
C THR A 130 17.86 19.22 -2.00
N GLY A 131 17.80 19.60 -0.72
CA GLY A 131 18.79 20.49 -0.11
C GLY A 131 20.23 19.98 -0.22
N ARG A 132 20.46 18.67 -0.06
CA ARG A 132 21.80 18.08 -0.19
C ARG A 132 22.36 18.17 -1.61
N PHE A 133 21.49 18.13 -2.61
CA PHE A 133 21.93 18.35 -4.00
C PHE A 133 22.44 19.78 -4.18
N LEU A 134 21.69 20.78 -3.72
CA LEU A 134 22.11 22.18 -3.80
C LEU A 134 23.42 22.42 -3.02
N GLU A 135 23.58 21.80 -1.85
CA GLU A 135 24.81 21.91 -1.05
C GLU A 135 26.05 21.36 -1.78
N VAL A 136 25.92 20.22 -2.48
CA VAL A 136 27.02 19.68 -3.28
C VAL A 136 27.33 20.61 -4.45
N MET A 137 26.31 21.07 -5.18
CA MET A 137 26.53 21.96 -6.33
C MET A 137 27.12 23.31 -5.93
N ALA A 138 26.70 23.88 -4.80
CA ALA A 138 27.26 25.13 -4.27
C ALA A 138 28.76 24.98 -3.98
N ARG A 139 29.18 23.85 -3.40
CA ARG A 139 30.60 23.54 -3.20
C ARG A 139 31.36 23.40 -4.51
N THR A 140 30.80 22.70 -5.49
CA THR A 140 31.42 22.53 -6.82
C THR A 140 31.58 23.87 -7.55
N LEU A 141 30.66 24.80 -7.34
CA LEU A 141 30.70 26.16 -7.91
C LEU A 141 31.47 27.16 -7.04
N GLU A 142 31.99 26.73 -5.89
CA GLU A 142 32.69 27.57 -4.90
C GLU A 142 31.89 28.81 -4.46
N ILE A 143 30.59 28.64 -4.24
CA ILE A 143 29.68 29.68 -3.73
C ILE A 143 29.00 29.23 -2.44
N ASP A 144 28.52 30.20 -1.66
CA ASP A 144 27.66 29.92 -0.51
C ASP A 144 26.26 29.46 -0.98
N LEU A 145 25.68 28.51 -0.24
CA LEU A 145 24.39 27.90 -0.59
C LEU A 145 23.27 28.94 -0.61
N GLU A 146 23.33 29.91 0.30
CA GLU A 146 22.39 31.02 0.46
C GLU A 146 22.44 31.98 -0.75
N GLU A 147 23.60 32.12 -1.40
CA GLU A 147 23.79 33.00 -2.55
C GLU A 147 23.34 32.37 -3.87
N MET A 148 23.28 31.04 -3.95
CA MET A 148 22.91 30.30 -5.15
C MET A 148 21.54 30.72 -5.71
N GLY A 149 20.55 30.96 -4.83
CA GLY A 149 19.23 31.45 -5.20
C GLY A 149 19.29 32.81 -5.92
N PRO A 150 19.74 33.87 -5.26
CA PRO A 150 19.95 35.20 -5.87
C PRO A 150 20.81 35.19 -7.14
N ILE A 151 21.92 34.44 -7.16
CA ILE A 151 22.82 34.34 -8.32
C ILE A 151 22.05 33.80 -9.54
N SER A 152 21.23 32.76 -9.35
CA SER A 152 20.48 32.13 -10.45
C SER A 152 19.49 33.06 -11.15
N LEU A 153 18.99 34.09 -10.47
CA LEU A 153 18.03 35.04 -11.05
C LEU A 153 18.66 35.92 -12.15
N ASN A 154 19.99 36.03 -12.16
CA ASN A 154 20.75 36.75 -13.19
C ASN A 154 21.13 35.87 -14.40
N GLY A 155 20.75 34.59 -14.38
CA GLY A 155 21.00 33.64 -15.46
C GLY A 155 20.14 33.95 -16.70
N LYS A 156 20.78 34.21 -17.83
CA LYS A 156 20.16 34.57 -19.11
C LYS A 156 20.18 33.42 -20.10
N ASP A 157 21.21 32.59 -20.06
CA ASP A 157 21.40 31.49 -20.99
C ASP A 157 20.71 30.22 -20.48
N ASN A 158 20.15 29.44 -21.42
CA ASN A 158 19.52 28.17 -21.10
C ASN A 158 20.58 27.07 -21.05
N VAL A 159 21.34 27.04 -19.96
CA VAL A 159 22.19 25.89 -19.62
C VAL A 159 21.30 24.75 -19.12
N SER A 160 21.45 23.57 -19.69
CA SER A 160 20.70 22.39 -19.26
C SER A 160 21.57 21.48 -18.42
N VAL A 161 21.08 21.12 -17.22
CA VAL A 161 21.62 20.01 -16.42
C VAL A 161 20.63 18.86 -16.47
N SER A 162 21.03 17.76 -17.11
CA SER A 162 20.17 16.63 -17.46
C SER A 162 20.21 15.50 -16.43
N SER A 163 21.26 15.43 -15.62
CA SER A 163 21.51 14.33 -14.70
C SER A 163 20.57 14.32 -13.47
N LEU A 164 19.86 13.20 -13.29
CA LEU A 164 18.97 12.95 -12.14
C LEU A 164 19.68 12.37 -10.90
N CYS A 165 21.01 12.27 -10.93
CA CYS A 165 21.86 11.81 -9.85
C CYS A 165 22.83 12.91 -9.45
N THR A 166 22.98 13.17 -8.15
CA THR A 166 23.88 14.23 -7.64
C THR A 166 25.32 14.06 -8.12
N VAL A 167 25.83 12.82 -8.18
CA VAL A 167 27.21 12.53 -8.61
C VAL A 167 27.44 12.85 -10.09
N PHE A 168 26.47 12.50 -10.95
CA PHE A 168 26.56 12.82 -12.38
C PHE A 168 26.32 14.30 -12.64
N ALA A 169 25.41 14.94 -11.89
CA ALA A 169 25.18 16.38 -11.98
C ALA A 169 26.43 17.17 -11.58
N GLU A 170 27.20 16.73 -10.59
CA GLU A 170 28.49 17.33 -10.23
C GLU A 170 29.47 17.30 -11.41
N SER A 171 29.59 16.17 -12.09
CA SER A 171 30.46 16.02 -13.27
C SER A 171 30.00 16.90 -14.45
N GLU A 172 28.68 17.01 -14.65
CA GLU A 172 28.07 17.88 -15.65
C GLU A 172 28.33 19.35 -15.34
N VAL A 173 28.22 19.76 -14.07
CA VAL A 173 28.55 21.12 -13.62
C VAL A 173 30.03 21.44 -13.83
N VAL A 174 30.95 20.53 -13.48
CA VAL A 174 32.39 20.72 -13.75
C VAL A 174 32.67 20.90 -15.24
N SER A 175 31.97 20.16 -16.09
CA SER A 175 32.09 20.28 -17.55
C SER A 175 31.59 21.64 -18.05
N LEU A 176 30.50 22.15 -17.49
CA LEU A 176 29.95 23.47 -17.81
C LEU A 176 30.87 24.61 -17.36
N ILE A 177 31.52 24.46 -16.19
CA ILE A 177 32.56 25.40 -15.72
C ILE A 177 33.74 25.40 -16.70
N GLY A 178 34.23 24.21 -17.10
CA GLY A 178 35.33 24.08 -18.06
C GLY A 178 35.00 24.58 -19.48
N ALA A 179 33.71 24.75 -19.79
CA ALA A 179 33.22 25.35 -21.03
C ALA A 179 32.91 26.87 -20.89
N ASP A 180 33.40 27.50 -19.82
CA ASP A 180 33.27 28.94 -19.54
C ASP A 180 31.81 29.45 -19.43
N HIS A 181 30.86 28.59 -19.05
CA HIS A 181 29.51 29.05 -18.73
C HIS A 181 29.49 29.85 -17.42
N ARG A 182 28.71 30.94 -17.38
CA ARG A 182 28.60 31.78 -16.18
C ARG A 182 27.92 31.02 -15.05
N THR A 183 28.40 31.17 -13.82
CA THR A 183 27.82 30.56 -12.61
C THR A 183 26.32 30.82 -12.48
N ALA A 184 25.85 32.02 -12.84
CA ALA A 184 24.43 32.37 -12.83
C ALA A 184 23.57 31.50 -13.76
N ASP A 185 24.09 31.16 -14.94
CA ASP A 185 23.38 30.32 -15.91
C ASP A 185 23.36 28.86 -15.45
N ILE A 186 24.47 28.37 -14.88
CA ILE A 186 24.56 27.02 -14.30
C ILE A 186 23.58 26.88 -13.12
N CYS A 187 23.57 27.82 -12.18
CA CYS A 187 22.64 27.82 -11.03
C CYS A 187 21.18 27.80 -11.48
N ARG A 188 20.82 28.57 -12.51
CA ARG A 188 19.48 28.56 -13.09
C ARG A 188 19.15 27.21 -13.73
N GLY A 189 20.09 26.61 -14.47
CA GLY A 189 19.96 25.26 -15.04
C GLY A 189 19.70 24.18 -13.98
N LEU A 190 20.39 24.26 -12.84
CA LEU A 190 20.17 23.38 -11.69
C LEU A 190 18.76 23.56 -11.12
N HIS A 191 18.31 24.80 -10.87
CA HIS A 191 16.97 25.08 -10.35
C HIS A 191 15.86 24.60 -11.30
N ILE A 192 16.04 24.76 -12.62
CA ILE A 192 15.11 24.23 -13.64
C ILE A 192 15.01 22.70 -13.52
N SER A 193 16.13 22.00 -13.32
CA SER A 193 16.14 20.54 -13.15
C SER A 193 15.33 20.10 -11.92
N ILE A 194 15.49 20.79 -10.79
CA ILE A 194 14.68 20.56 -9.58
C ILE A 194 13.20 20.83 -9.87
N ALA A 195 12.88 21.98 -10.48
CA ALA A 195 11.51 22.39 -10.75
C ALA A 195 10.77 21.39 -11.65
N LYS A 196 11.41 20.89 -12.70
CA LYS A 196 10.84 19.86 -13.60
C LYS A 196 10.48 18.58 -12.85
N ARG A 197 11.37 18.12 -11.97
CA ARG A 197 11.16 16.89 -11.18
C ARG A 197 9.97 17.02 -10.23
N ILE A 198 9.93 18.10 -9.46
CA ILE A 198 8.83 18.35 -8.52
C ILE A 198 7.51 18.56 -9.28
N THR A 199 7.54 19.25 -10.42
CA THR A 199 6.35 19.41 -11.28
C THR A 199 5.80 18.07 -11.76
N ALA A 200 6.66 17.10 -12.10
CA ALA A 200 6.22 15.75 -12.45
C ALA A 200 5.54 15.03 -11.26
N GLN A 201 6.03 15.24 -10.03
CA GLN A 201 5.39 14.73 -8.81
C GLN A 201 4.02 15.37 -8.59
N VAL A 202 3.91 16.69 -8.71
CA VAL A 202 2.64 17.43 -8.59
C VAL A 202 1.62 16.95 -9.62
N LYS A 203 2.02 16.78 -10.88
CA LYS A 203 1.14 16.28 -11.95
C LYS A 203 0.59 14.88 -11.67
N ARG A 204 1.35 14.02 -10.99
CA ARG A 204 0.93 12.65 -10.67
C ARG A 204 -0.19 12.58 -9.63
N ILE A 205 -0.19 13.46 -8.63
CA ILE A 205 -1.26 13.50 -7.61
C ILE A 205 -2.45 14.38 -8.02
N GLY A 206 -2.26 15.22 -9.04
CA GLY A 206 -3.24 16.18 -9.53
C GLY A 206 -3.13 17.51 -8.79
N LEU A 207 -2.67 18.54 -9.50
CA LEU A 207 -2.51 19.89 -8.99
C LEU A 207 -3.86 20.48 -8.56
N GLU A 208 -3.93 20.95 -7.31
CA GLU A 208 -4.95 21.89 -6.86
C GLU A 208 -4.28 23.20 -6.45
N GLU A 209 -4.86 24.33 -6.87
CA GLU A 209 -4.37 25.68 -6.56
C GLU A 209 -4.35 25.95 -5.04
N GLU A 210 -3.74 27.06 -4.63
CA GLU A 210 -3.33 27.31 -3.23
C GLU A 210 -2.18 26.38 -2.81
N ILE A 211 -1.07 26.51 -3.51
CA ILE A 211 0.16 25.73 -3.30
C ILE A 211 0.97 26.36 -2.17
N VAL A 212 1.40 25.54 -1.21
CA VAL A 212 2.34 25.94 -0.15
C VAL A 212 3.65 25.18 -0.32
N MET A 213 4.78 25.85 -0.16
CA MET A 213 6.09 25.20 -0.10
C MET A 213 6.67 25.25 1.31
N THR A 214 7.18 24.11 1.77
CA THR A 214 7.77 23.92 3.11
C THR A 214 9.16 23.26 2.99
N GLY A 215 9.90 23.23 4.10
CA GLY A 215 11.26 22.67 4.13
C GLY A 215 12.35 23.71 3.79
N GLY A 216 13.61 23.31 3.94
CA GLY A 216 14.75 24.25 3.83
C GLY A 216 14.94 24.83 2.43
N VAL A 217 14.63 24.08 1.38
CA VAL A 217 14.81 24.54 -0.01
C VAL A 217 13.81 25.64 -0.38
N ALA A 218 12.73 25.81 0.38
CA ALA A 218 11.79 26.92 0.18
C ALA A 218 12.45 28.30 0.37
N LYS A 219 13.60 28.38 1.06
CA LYS A 219 14.41 29.60 1.18
C LYS A 219 15.17 29.96 -0.09
N ASN A 220 15.37 29.00 -1.00
CA ASN A 220 16.05 29.25 -2.27
C ASN A 220 15.05 29.85 -3.29
N ILE A 221 15.09 31.18 -3.41
CA ILE A 221 14.22 31.94 -4.31
C ILE A 221 14.32 31.53 -5.79
N GLY A 222 15.46 30.98 -6.21
CA GLY A 222 15.67 30.49 -7.57
C GLY A 222 14.86 29.24 -7.85
N VAL A 223 14.87 28.27 -6.92
CA VAL A 223 14.01 27.07 -6.99
C VAL A 223 12.54 27.45 -6.96
N VAL A 224 12.12 28.32 -6.04
CA VAL A 224 10.73 28.80 -5.95
C VAL A 224 10.30 29.45 -7.26
N THR A 225 11.12 30.35 -7.82
CA THR A 225 10.82 31.05 -9.09
C THR A 225 10.63 30.08 -10.25
N GLU A 226 11.52 29.10 -10.40
CA GLU A 226 11.40 28.11 -11.47
C GLU A 226 10.23 27.14 -11.25
N LEU A 227 9.89 26.81 -10.00
CA LEU A 227 8.69 26.03 -9.67
C LEU A 227 7.42 26.79 -10.05
N GLU A 228 7.30 28.06 -9.68
CA GLU A 228 6.14 28.89 -10.04
C GLU A 228 5.96 28.97 -11.56
N LYS A 229 7.05 29.14 -12.32
CA LYS A 229 7.03 29.14 -13.78
C LYS A 229 6.53 27.82 -14.36
N ASN A 230 7.02 26.69 -13.84
CA ASN A 230 6.65 25.36 -14.37
C ASN A 230 5.22 24.95 -13.99
N LEU A 231 4.73 25.38 -12.83
CA LEU A 231 3.39 25.06 -12.34
C LEU A 231 2.33 26.04 -12.87
N GLY A 232 2.72 27.27 -13.24
CA GLY A 232 1.80 28.32 -13.66
C GLY A 232 0.99 28.92 -12.50
N CYS A 233 1.42 28.69 -11.26
CA CYS A 233 0.74 29.12 -10.04
C CYS A 233 1.74 29.78 -9.08
N LYS A 234 1.25 30.69 -8.23
CA LYS A 234 2.03 31.26 -7.13
C LYS A 234 2.15 30.28 -5.97
N ILE A 235 3.33 30.25 -5.34
CA ILE A 235 3.64 29.41 -4.20
C ILE A 235 3.64 30.27 -2.94
N ARG A 236 2.88 29.86 -1.92
CA ARG A 236 2.88 30.48 -0.60
C ARG A 236 3.96 29.84 0.27
N ILE A 237 4.65 30.66 1.06
CA ILE A 237 5.74 30.22 1.94
C ILE A 237 5.57 30.95 3.27
N SER A 238 5.64 30.24 4.39
CA SER A 238 5.64 30.86 5.71
C SER A 238 6.94 31.62 5.93
N GLU A 239 6.96 32.60 6.85
CA GLU A 239 8.15 33.40 7.15
C GLU A 239 9.38 32.51 7.43
N GLU A 240 9.20 31.48 8.24
CA GLU A 240 10.17 30.41 8.39
C GLU A 240 9.57 29.09 7.83
N PRO A 241 10.01 28.60 6.66
CA PRO A 241 9.47 27.38 6.06
C PRO A 241 9.97 26.09 6.70
N GLN A 242 11.11 26.08 7.40
CA GLN A 242 11.68 24.86 7.99
C GLN A 242 10.88 24.36 9.20
N ILE A 243 10.15 25.24 9.91
CA ILE A 243 9.45 24.86 11.14
C ILE A 243 8.12 24.14 10.92
N ASN A 244 7.62 24.05 9.68
CA ASN A 244 6.28 23.53 9.40
C ASN A 244 6.07 22.09 9.94
N GLY A 245 7.05 21.21 9.79
CA GLY A 245 7.00 19.86 10.35
C GLY A 245 6.90 19.87 11.88
N ALA A 246 7.78 20.61 12.55
CA ALA A 246 7.75 20.72 14.02
C ALA A 246 6.46 21.40 14.53
N LEU A 247 5.96 22.42 13.84
CA LEU A 247 4.70 23.08 14.17
C LEU A 247 3.52 22.12 14.05
N GLY A 248 3.44 21.36 12.96
CA GLY A 248 2.42 20.33 12.79
C GLY A 248 2.42 19.31 13.91
N ALA A 249 3.61 18.84 14.29
CA ALA A 249 3.77 17.94 15.44
C ALA A 249 3.28 18.59 16.74
N ALA A 250 3.61 19.86 17.00
CA ALA A 250 3.17 20.58 18.20
C ALA A 250 1.65 20.77 18.26
N LEU A 251 1.01 21.05 17.11
CA LEU A 251 -0.44 21.18 16.97
C LEU A 251 -1.16 19.86 17.23
N ILE A 252 -0.65 18.75 16.71
CA ILE A 252 -1.20 17.42 16.96
C ILE A 252 -0.99 17.04 18.44
N ALA A 253 0.14 17.42 19.02
CA ALA A 253 0.41 17.22 20.44
C ALA A 253 -0.62 17.94 21.31
N LEU A 254 -1.01 19.18 20.94
CA LEU A 254 -2.07 19.92 21.62
C LEU A 254 -3.44 19.23 21.50
N GLU A 255 -3.80 18.74 20.32
CA GLU A 255 -5.04 17.97 20.11
C GLU A 255 -5.09 16.71 20.99
N LYS A 256 -3.96 16.02 21.15
CA LYS A 256 -3.82 14.84 22.01
C LYS A 256 -3.88 15.19 23.49
N ALA A 257 -3.22 16.26 23.91
CA ALA A 257 -3.22 16.74 25.28
C ALA A 257 -4.64 17.13 25.74
N LEU A 258 -5.39 17.84 24.89
CA LEU A 258 -6.79 18.22 25.14
C LEU A 258 -7.71 16.99 25.23
N SER A 259 -7.44 15.95 24.44
CA SER A 259 -8.23 14.71 24.46
C SER A 259 -8.00 13.86 25.72
N LYS A 260 -6.84 13.98 26.39
CA LYS A 260 -6.53 13.29 27.66
C LYS A 260 -7.35 13.82 28.85
N ILE A 261 -8.03 14.96 28.71
CA ILE A 261 -8.89 15.54 29.77
C ILE A 261 -10.24 14.81 29.87
N GLN A 262 -10.56 13.87 28.96
CA GLN A 262 -11.62 12.87 29.17
C GLN A 262 -11.02 11.55 29.71
N PRO A 263 -11.63 10.94 30.75
CA PRO A 263 -11.04 9.80 31.43
C PRO A 263 -10.97 8.60 30.49
N SER A 264 -9.76 8.22 30.06
CA SER A 264 -9.52 6.99 29.32
C SER A 264 -8.71 6.02 30.18
N VAL A 265 -9.29 4.85 30.35
CA VAL A 265 -8.81 3.72 31.14
C VAL A 265 -7.51 3.18 30.53
N SER A 266 -6.50 2.98 31.36
CA SER A 266 -5.26 2.30 31.01
C SER A 266 -5.51 0.84 30.63
N VAL A 267 -5.16 0.44 29.42
CA VAL A 267 -5.23 -0.96 28.98
C VAL A 267 -3.84 -1.58 29.03
N SER A 268 -3.64 -2.48 30.00
CA SER A 268 -2.57 -3.47 30.00
C SER A 268 -2.92 -4.59 29.04
N GLY A 269 -2.17 -4.72 27.94
CA GLY A 269 -2.33 -5.81 26.99
C GLY A 269 -1.72 -7.11 27.53
N ASN A 270 -2.58 -8.03 27.98
CA ASN A 270 -2.19 -9.44 28.12
C ASN A 270 -2.15 -10.07 26.72
N SER A 271 -0.95 -10.42 26.25
CA SER A 271 -0.76 -11.31 25.11
C SER A 271 -1.16 -12.73 25.52
N SER A 272 -2.30 -13.22 25.03
CA SER A 272 -2.70 -14.62 25.21
C SER A 272 -1.76 -15.54 24.43
N THR A 273 -1.02 -16.37 25.16
CA THR A 273 -0.08 -17.41 24.71
C THR A 273 -0.81 -18.64 24.15
N GLY A 274 -1.49 -18.50 23.01
CA GLY A 274 -1.96 -19.64 22.22
C GLY A 274 -1.15 -19.78 20.94
N ALA A 275 -0.87 -21.02 20.50
CA ALA A 275 -0.20 -21.27 19.22
C ALA A 275 -0.89 -20.50 18.07
N SER A 276 -0.10 -19.90 17.16
CA SER A 276 -0.64 -19.10 16.06
C SER A 276 -1.41 -19.99 15.08
N ILE A 277 -2.62 -19.57 14.68
CA ILE A 277 -3.39 -20.33 13.67
C ILE A 277 -2.76 -20.22 12.28
N ALA A 278 -1.83 -19.28 12.09
CA ALA A 278 -1.05 -19.13 10.88
C ALA A 278 0.04 -20.20 10.75
N GLU A 279 0.41 -20.94 11.80
CA GLU A 279 1.47 -21.98 11.73
C GLU A 279 1.00 -23.31 11.11
N PHE A 280 -0.23 -23.37 10.60
CA PHE A 280 -0.75 -24.53 9.89
C PHE A 280 0.17 -24.94 8.72
N SER A 281 0.63 -26.19 8.74
CA SER A 281 1.43 -26.78 7.67
C SER A 281 0.54 -27.28 6.54
N VAL A 282 0.97 -27.02 5.31
CA VAL A 282 0.34 -27.61 4.13
C VAL A 282 0.94 -28.99 3.96
N GLU A 283 0.29 -30.01 4.51
CA GLU A 283 0.70 -31.39 4.23
C GLU A 283 0.44 -31.72 2.76
N ASP A 284 1.41 -32.39 2.13
CA ASP A 284 1.29 -32.78 0.73
C ASP A 284 0.14 -33.76 0.52
N SER A 285 -0.60 -33.52 -0.58
CA SER A 285 -1.54 -34.49 -1.11
C SER A 285 -0.78 -35.68 -1.69
N THR A 286 -1.30 -36.89 -1.49
CA THR A 286 -0.79 -38.09 -2.18
C THR A 286 -1.16 -38.11 -3.66
N LEU A 287 -2.16 -37.31 -4.07
CA LEU A 287 -2.55 -37.19 -5.47
C LEU A 287 -1.54 -36.36 -6.28
N PRO A 288 -1.32 -36.70 -7.57
CA PRO A 288 -0.55 -35.87 -8.49
C PRO A 288 -1.14 -34.45 -8.59
N LYS A 289 -0.26 -33.46 -8.78
CA LYS A 289 -0.64 -32.03 -8.73
C LYS A 289 -0.93 -31.48 -10.13
N ILE A 290 -2.01 -30.70 -10.27
CA ILE A 290 -2.26 -29.81 -11.41
C ILE A 290 -2.25 -28.38 -10.90
N GLY A 291 -1.43 -27.53 -11.51
CA GLY A 291 -1.30 -26.13 -11.13
C GLY A 291 -2.39 -25.27 -11.76
N TYR A 292 -2.77 -24.18 -11.10
CA TYR A 292 -3.67 -23.17 -11.67
C TYR A 292 -3.34 -21.76 -11.17
N PHE A 293 -3.76 -20.74 -11.92
CA PHE A 293 -3.34 -19.35 -11.65
C PHE A 293 -4.48 -18.42 -11.19
N CYS A 294 -5.72 -18.74 -11.58
CA CYS A 294 -6.86 -17.86 -11.35
C CYS A 294 -7.91 -18.52 -10.45
N SER A 295 -8.52 -17.72 -9.55
CA SER A 295 -9.63 -18.18 -8.71
C SER A 295 -10.84 -18.68 -9.51
N TYR A 296 -10.94 -18.37 -10.81
CA TYR A 296 -11.99 -18.86 -11.71
C TYR A 296 -11.73 -20.26 -12.29
N THR A 297 -10.62 -20.92 -11.93
CA THR A 297 -10.39 -22.31 -12.31
C THR A 297 -11.37 -23.23 -11.55
N PRO A 298 -12.09 -24.12 -12.24
CA PRO A 298 -13.04 -25.09 -11.67
C PRO A 298 -12.28 -26.24 -10.98
N VAL A 299 -11.87 -26.04 -9.73
CA VAL A 299 -11.02 -26.99 -8.99
C VAL A 299 -11.72 -28.33 -8.76
N GLU A 300 -13.06 -28.34 -8.78
CA GLU A 300 -13.86 -29.55 -8.64
C GLU A 300 -13.62 -30.54 -9.77
N LEU A 301 -13.48 -30.07 -11.01
CA LEU A 301 -13.22 -30.93 -12.17
C LEU A 301 -11.81 -31.51 -12.14
N ILE A 302 -10.81 -30.73 -11.68
CA ILE A 302 -9.44 -31.21 -11.50
C ILE A 302 -9.40 -32.32 -10.44
N ARG A 303 -10.12 -32.13 -9.33
CA ARG A 303 -10.21 -33.12 -8.26
C ARG A 303 -11.00 -34.37 -8.68
N ALA A 304 -12.08 -34.21 -9.43
CA ALA A 304 -12.85 -35.33 -9.99
C ALA A 304 -12.01 -36.16 -10.99
N ALA A 305 -11.02 -35.54 -11.65
CA ALA A 305 -10.05 -36.23 -12.49
C ALA A 305 -8.94 -36.96 -11.70
N GLY A 306 -8.98 -36.96 -10.36
CA GLY A 306 -7.98 -37.63 -9.51
C GLY A 306 -6.71 -36.82 -9.23
N PHE A 307 -6.73 -35.50 -9.43
CA PHE A 307 -5.58 -34.63 -9.16
C PHE A 307 -5.81 -33.71 -7.96
N HIS A 308 -4.72 -33.24 -7.35
CA HIS A 308 -4.76 -32.16 -6.39
C HIS A 308 -4.57 -30.80 -7.10
N PRO A 309 -5.58 -29.92 -7.12
CA PRO A 309 -5.43 -28.59 -7.69
C PRO A 309 -4.62 -27.70 -6.74
N VAL A 310 -3.54 -27.10 -7.24
CA VAL A 310 -2.69 -26.19 -6.46
C VAL A 310 -2.63 -24.84 -7.16
N ARG A 311 -2.96 -23.77 -6.43
CA ARG A 311 -2.76 -22.43 -6.94
C ARG A 311 -1.30 -22.06 -6.91
N ILE A 312 -0.75 -21.69 -8.06
CA ILE A 312 0.65 -21.28 -8.17
C ILE A 312 0.81 -19.88 -7.57
N LYS A 313 1.77 -19.75 -6.65
CA LYS A 313 2.11 -18.49 -5.98
C LYS A 313 3.28 -17.83 -6.70
N GLY A 314 3.40 -16.51 -6.63
CA GLY A 314 4.61 -15.80 -7.07
C GLY A 314 5.76 -15.97 -6.07
N SER A 315 7.00 -15.90 -6.54
CA SER A 315 8.18 -15.78 -5.65
C SER A 315 8.28 -14.37 -5.12
N GLU A 316 8.67 -14.16 -3.86
CA GLU A 316 8.88 -12.82 -3.27
C GLU A 316 10.20 -12.16 -3.73
N GLN A 317 11.01 -12.88 -4.53
CA GLN A 317 12.26 -12.37 -5.10
C GLN A 317 12.00 -11.48 -6.33
N GLU A 318 12.92 -10.55 -6.58
CA GLU A 318 12.85 -9.71 -7.78
C GLU A 318 13.04 -10.55 -9.06
N SER A 319 12.14 -10.34 -10.01
CA SER A 319 12.13 -11.02 -11.30
C SER A 319 13.18 -10.49 -12.26
N SER A 320 14.16 -11.33 -12.62
CA SER A 320 15.19 -11.00 -13.62
C SER A 320 14.98 -11.73 -14.94
N ALA A 321 14.76 -13.05 -14.93
CA ALA A 321 14.71 -13.89 -16.12
C ALA A 321 13.44 -13.68 -16.96
N ALA A 322 12.30 -13.45 -16.32
CA ALA A 322 11.02 -13.22 -17.02
C ALA A 322 11.05 -11.99 -17.94
N ASN A 323 11.95 -11.02 -17.71
CA ASN A 323 12.07 -9.81 -18.53
C ASN A 323 12.63 -10.10 -19.94
N GLU A 324 13.22 -11.28 -20.17
CA GLU A 324 13.64 -11.72 -21.51
C GLU A 324 12.45 -12.14 -22.39
N MET A 325 11.34 -12.52 -21.77
CA MET A 325 10.14 -13.03 -22.46
C MET A 325 8.93 -12.10 -22.36
N LEU A 326 8.85 -11.32 -21.29
CA LEU A 326 7.73 -10.44 -20.97
C LEU A 326 8.19 -8.99 -20.92
N CYS A 327 7.29 -8.07 -21.25
CA CYS A 327 7.57 -6.64 -21.08
C CYS A 327 7.75 -6.26 -19.60
N GLY A 328 8.58 -5.25 -19.33
CA GLY A 328 8.82 -4.79 -17.95
C GLY A 328 7.56 -4.28 -17.24
N ASN A 329 6.61 -3.72 -17.99
CA ASN A 329 5.36 -3.12 -17.52
C ASN A 329 4.20 -4.14 -17.49
N ILE A 330 4.44 -5.33 -16.94
CA ILE A 330 3.41 -6.35 -16.73
C ILE A 330 3.26 -6.64 -15.23
N CYS A 331 2.08 -7.14 -14.85
CA CYS A 331 1.75 -7.51 -13.48
C CYS A 331 2.89 -8.35 -12.85
N PRO A 332 3.38 -7.96 -11.66
CA PRO A 332 4.53 -8.63 -11.04
C PRO A 332 4.27 -10.12 -10.82
N TYR A 333 3.02 -10.50 -10.50
CA TYR A 333 2.64 -11.90 -10.26
C TYR A 333 2.93 -12.77 -11.49
N ILE A 334 2.68 -12.24 -12.68
CA ILE A 334 2.94 -12.92 -13.93
C ILE A 334 4.44 -13.14 -14.10
N LYS A 335 5.27 -12.13 -13.81
CA LYS A 335 6.73 -12.23 -13.91
C LYS A 335 7.29 -13.29 -12.96
N ALA A 336 6.96 -13.24 -11.67
CA ALA A 336 7.55 -14.19 -10.73
C ALA A 336 7.08 -15.63 -10.95
N VAL A 337 5.89 -15.84 -11.51
CA VAL A 337 5.42 -17.17 -11.88
C VAL A 337 6.15 -17.69 -13.13
N VAL A 338 6.45 -16.82 -14.11
CA VAL A 338 7.32 -17.18 -15.25
C VAL A 338 8.74 -17.50 -14.77
N ASP A 339 9.31 -16.72 -13.83
CA ASP A 339 10.62 -17.04 -13.27
C ASP A 339 10.64 -18.42 -12.60
N GLN A 340 9.60 -18.76 -11.83
CA GLN A 340 9.51 -20.09 -11.23
C GLN A 340 9.50 -21.20 -12.28
N LYS A 341 8.83 -20.97 -13.42
CA LYS A 341 8.83 -21.91 -14.54
C LYS A 341 10.20 -22.04 -15.20
N ILE A 342 10.89 -20.92 -15.45
CA ILE A 342 12.25 -20.89 -16.02
C ILE A 342 13.24 -21.61 -15.10
N ASN A 343 13.09 -21.43 -13.78
CA ASN A 343 13.97 -22.02 -12.77
C ASN A 343 13.68 -23.50 -12.46
N GLY A 344 12.72 -24.14 -13.14
CA GLY A 344 12.38 -25.55 -12.91
C GLY A 344 11.57 -25.83 -11.64
N ASN A 345 11.13 -24.81 -10.90
CA ASN A 345 10.44 -24.96 -9.60
C ASN A 345 9.01 -25.57 -9.73
N LEU A 346 8.55 -25.81 -10.96
CA LEU A 346 7.19 -26.26 -11.28
C LEU A 346 7.18 -27.57 -12.09
N GLU A 347 8.28 -28.32 -12.10
CA GLU A 347 8.42 -29.57 -12.89
C GLU A 347 7.58 -30.74 -12.34
N ASP A 348 7.28 -30.75 -11.04
CA ASP A 348 6.50 -31.81 -10.39
C ASP A 348 4.99 -31.80 -10.76
N PHE A 349 4.54 -30.76 -11.45
CA PHE A 349 3.15 -30.61 -11.86
C PHE A 349 2.84 -31.39 -13.14
N LYS A 350 1.75 -32.16 -13.14
CA LYS A 350 1.30 -32.93 -14.31
C LYS A 350 0.66 -32.06 -15.40
N GLY A 351 0.31 -30.83 -15.07
CA GLY A 351 -0.26 -29.86 -15.99
C GLY A 351 -0.58 -28.53 -15.33
N MET A 352 -0.93 -27.56 -16.17
CA MET A 352 -1.27 -26.19 -15.78
C MET A 352 -2.59 -25.75 -16.41
N VAL A 353 -3.46 -25.17 -15.59
CA VAL A 353 -4.75 -24.61 -16.01
C VAL A 353 -4.74 -23.09 -15.89
N PHE A 354 -4.86 -22.44 -17.04
CA PHE A 354 -4.90 -21.00 -17.20
C PHE A 354 -6.34 -20.54 -17.36
N VAL A 355 -6.56 -19.26 -17.10
CA VAL A 355 -7.84 -18.61 -17.32
C VAL A 355 -7.59 -17.28 -17.99
N ASN A 356 -8.26 -17.02 -19.11
CA ASN A 356 -8.29 -15.72 -19.78
C ASN A 356 -9.06 -14.70 -18.93
N SER A 357 -8.45 -14.31 -17.81
CA SER A 357 -9.05 -13.43 -16.81
C SER A 357 -8.62 -11.97 -16.98
N CYS A 358 -7.38 -11.74 -17.43
CA CYS A 358 -6.82 -10.45 -17.83
C CYS A 358 -5.75 -10.67 -18.91
N ASP A 359 -5.30 -9.60 -19.57
CA ASP A 359 -4.25 -9.72 -20.61
C ASP A 359 -2.91 -10.23 -20.05
N GLY A 360 -2.58 -9.91 -18.80
CA GLY A 360 -1.42 -10.49 -18.12
C GLY A 360 -1.46 -12.03 -18.05
N MET A 361 -2.64 -12.61 -17.83
CA MET A 361 -2.80 -14.08 -17.79
C MET A 361 -2.74 -14.71 -19.19
N ARG A 362 -3.11 -13.97 -20.25
CA ARG A 362 -2.89 -14.42 -21.63
C ARG A 362 -1.41 -14.45 -21.95
N ARG A 363 -0.67 -13.39 -21.58
CA ARG A 363 0.79 -13.34 -21.74
C ARG A 363 1.51 -14.42 -20.94
N LEU A 364 1.00 -14.75 -19.74
CA LEU A 364 1.47 -15.89 -18.96
C LEU A 364 1.35 -17.19 -19.76
N TYR A 365 0.18 -17.44 -20.36
CA TYR A 365 -0.06 -18.63 -21.17
C TYR A 365 0.83 -18.67 -22.42
N ASP A 366 0.97 -17.54 -23.13
CA ASP A 366 1.82 -17.45 -24.33
C ASP A 366 3.29 -17.77 -23.99
N ALA A 367 3.81 -17.20 -22.89
CA ALA A 367 5.14 -17.50 -22.40
C ALA A 367 5.28 -18.98 -22.00
N TRP A 368 4.25 -19.55 -21.37
CA TRP A 368 4.25 -20.95 -20.95
C TRP A 368 4.33 -21.93 -22.12
N VAL A 369 3.51 -21.70 -23.14
CA VAL A 369 3.48 -22.54 -24.35
C VAL A 369 4.85 -22.49 -25.04
N LYS A 370 5.48 -21.31 -25.09
CA LYS A 370 6.84 -21.17 -25.64
C LYS A 370 7.90 -21.90 -24.80
N LEU A 371 7.83 -21.83 -23.47
CA LEU A 371 8.75 -22.54 -22.56
C LEU A 371 8.57 -24.07 -22.55
N ASP A 372 7.37 -24.52 -22.93
CA ASP A 372 7.04 -25.94 -23.08
C ASP A 372 7.08 -26.41 -24.53
N GLU A 373 7.60 -25.60 -25.46
CA GLU A 373 7.71 -25.98 -26.87
C GLU A 373 8.52 -27.28 -27.00
N GLY A 374 7.96 -28.26 -27.74
CA GLY A 374 8.53 -29.60 -27.88
C GLY A 374 8.29 -30.55 -26.69
N LYS A 375 7.68 -30.10 -25.58
CA LYS A 375 7.33 -30.95 -24.43
C LYS A 375 5.88 -31.43 -24.54
N LYS A 376 5.65 -32.68 -24.13
CA LYS A 376 4.28 -33.22 -23.99
C LYS A 376 3.71 -32.83 -22.62
N SER A 377 3.27 -31.57 -22.48
CA SER A 377 2.68 -31.03 -21.25
C SER A 377 1.17 -30.76 -21.41
N PHE A 378 0.42 -30.92 -20.31
CA PHE A 378 -0.99 -30.52 -20.27
C PHE A 378 -1.08 -29.03 -19.91
N ASN A 379 -1.29 -28.17 -20.90
CA ASN A 379 -1.53 -26.75 -20.71
C ASN A 379 -2.91 -26.41 -21.30
N TYR A 380 -3.84 -25.93 -20.47
CA TYR A 380 -5.21 -25.62 -20.92
C TYR A 380 -5.66 -24.24 -20.45
N ILE A 381 -6.13 -23.40 -21.37
CA ILE A 381 -6.66 -22.07 -21.07
C ILE A 381 -8.18 -22.03 -21.17
N LEU A 382 -8.84 -21.60 -20.09
CA LEU A 382 -10.29 -21.35 -20.05
C LEU A 382 -10.60 -19.91 -20.47
N ASP A 383 -11.35 -19.75 -21.55
CA ASP A 383 -11.77 -18.43 -22.04
C ASP A 383 -13.10 -17.96 -21.41
N ILE A 384 -13.04 -17.46 -20.18
CA ILE A 384 -14.26 -17.18 -19.40
C ILE A 384 -15.03 -15.93 -19.87
N PRO A 385 -16.38 -15.92 -19.81
CA PRO A 385 -17.20 -14.76 -20.15
C PRO A 385 -17.10 -13.65 -19.10
N LYS A 386 -17.39 -12.40 -19.49
CA LYS A 386 -17.36 -11.21 -18.61
C LYS A 386 -18.71 -10.87 -17.96
N ASN A 387 -19.80 -11.36 -18.55
CA ASN A 387 -21.15 -11.14 -18.06
C ASN A 387 -21.51 -12.17 -16.98
N THR A 388 -22.55 -11.86 -16.21
CA THR A 388 -23.09 -12.73 -15.15
C THR A 388 -24.51 -13.21 -15.46
N ASP A 389 -25.00 -13.02 -16.68
CA ASP A 389 -26.31 -13.50 -17.14
C ASP A 389 -26.31 -15.02 -17.37
N ASP A 390 -27.48 -15.58 -17.65
CA ASP A 390 -27.63 -17.03 -17.82
C ASP A 390 -26.98 -17.53 -19.12
N ALA A 391 -26.87 -16.69 -20.15
CA ALA A 391 -26.14 -17.01 -21.38
C ALA A 391 -24.64 -17.21 -21.09
N ALA A 392 -24.04 -16.37 -20.24
CA ALA A 392 -22.68 -16.53 -19.75
C ALA A 392 -22.50 -17.83 -18.95
N VAL A 393 -23.50 -18.21 -18.14
CA VAL A 393 -23.50 -19.50 -17.42
C VAL A 393 -23.48 -20.67 -18.39
N PHE A 394 -24.37 -20.70 -19.39
CA PHE A 394 -24.42 -21.77 -20.39
C PHE A 394 -23.15 -21.83 -21.24
N TYR A 395 -22.62 -20.68 -21.66
CA TYR A 395 -21.36 -20.60 -22.40
C TYR A 395 -20.21 -21.18 -21.58
N TYR A 396 -20.09 -20.79 -20.31
CA TYR A 396 -19.04 -21.33 -19.46
C TYR A 396 -19.22 -22.83 -19.19
N ALA A 397 -20.45 -23.32 -19.02
CA ALA A 397 -20.72 -24.75 -18.89
C ALA A 397 -20.23 -25.55 -20.10
N ASN A 398 -20.39 -25.03 -21.32
CA ASN A 398 -19.85 -25.67 -22.52
C ASN A 398 -18.31 -25.68 -22.55
N LEU A 399 -17.67 -24.60 -22.09
CA LEU A 399 -16.20 -24.59 -21.91
C LEU A 399 -15.74 -25.62 -20.87
N LEU A 400 -16.50 -25.81 -19.80
CA LEU A 400 -16.20 -26.82 -18.78
C LEU A 400 -16.35 -28.25 -19.31
N LYS A 401 -17.33 -28.50 -20.21
CA LYS A 401 -17.44 -29.78 -20.92
C LYS A 401 -16.21 -30.05 -21.78
N ASN A 402 -15.77 -29.06 -22.56
CA ASN A 402 -14.55 -29.17 -23.36
C ASN A 402 -13.29 -29.39 -22.49
N PHE A 403 -13.21 -28.70 -21.34
CA PHE A 403 -12.11 -28.89 -20.40
C PHE A 403 -12.07 -30.32 -19.83
N LYS A 404 -13.22 -30.85 -19.41
CA LYS A 404 -13.37 -32.24 -18.97
C LYS A 404 -12.89 -33.21 -20.05
N GLU A 405 -13.36 -33.06 -21.30
CA GLU A 405 -12.96 -33.93 -22.40
C GLU A 405 -11.44 -33.91 -22.66
N LYS A 406 -10.81 -32.73 -22.52
CA LYS A 406 -9.35 -32.60 -22.67
C LYS A 406 -8.59 -33.24 -21.53
N LEU A 407 -9.07 -33.16 -20.29
CA LEU A 407 -8.51 -33.92 -19.16
C LEU A 407 -8.59 -35.42 -19.41
N GLU A 408 -9.78 -35.93 -19.79
CA GLU A 408 -10.02 -37.34 -20.08
C GLU A 408 -9.10 -37.86 -21.19
N THR A 409 -8.98 -37.10 -22.28
CA THR A 409 -8.18 -37.49 -23.44
C THR A 409 -6.68 -37.46 -23.13
N PHE A 410 -6.18 -36.40 -22.50
CA PHE A 410 -4.73 -36.25 -22.27
C PHE A 410 -4.21 -37.25 -21.24
N PHE A 411 -4.95 -37.43 -20.15
CA PHE A 411 -4.55 -38.31 -19.05
C PHE A 411 -5.08 -39.74 -19.17
N THR A 412 -5.83 -40.06 -20.24
CA THR A 412 -6.43 -41.39 -20.48
C THR A 412 -7.25 -41.85 -19.27
N LEU A 413 -8.24 -41.04 -18.90
CA LEU A 413 -9.13 -41.29 -17.76
C LEU A 413 -10.59 -41.00 -18.12
N LYS A 414 -11.51 -41.32 -17.20
CA LYS A 414 -12.93 -40.99 -17.30
C LYS A 414 -13.39 -40.25 -16.05
N ILE A 415 -14.21 -39.22 -16.25
CA ILE A 415 -14.79 -38.39 -15.20
C ILE A 415 -16.30 -38.53 -15.30
N HIS A 416 -16.92 -39.20 -14.34
CA HIS A 416 -18.37 -39.41 -14.28
C HIS A 416 -19.04 -38.29 -13.48
N HIS A 417 -20.37 -38.16 -13.60
CA HIS A 417 -21.12 -37.18 -12.83
C HIS A 417 -20.97 -37.39 -11.32
N ASP A 418 -20.89 -38.65 -10.86
CA ASP A 418 -20.71 -38.98 -9.45
C ASP A 418 -19.36 -38.50 -8.90
N ASP A 419 -18.28 -38.64 -9.69
CA ASP A 419 -16.95 -38.11 -9.33
C ASP A 419 -16.99 -36.58 -9.14
N ILE A 420 -17.71 -35.88 -10.03
CA ILE A 420 -17.90 -34.43 -9.96
C ILE A 420 -18.74 -34.06 -8.74
N ASN A 421 -19.83 -34.77 -8.47
CA ASN A 421 -20.71 -34.52 -7.32
C ASN A 421 -20.01 -34.78 -5.98
N GLN A 422 -19.17 -35.82 -5.90
CA GLN A 422 -18.33 -36.07 -4.73
C GLN A 422 -17.33 -34.93 -4.51
N SER A 423 -16.70 -34.46 -5.59
CA SER A 423 -15.79 -33.31 -5.55
C SER A 423 -16.51 -32.01 -5.14
N ILE A 424 -17.69 -31.74 -5.70
CA ILE A 424 -18.55 -30.60 -5.30
C ILE A 424 -18.88 -30.66 -3.81
N THR A 425 -19.28 -31.83 -3.31
CA THR A 425 -19.60 -32.04 -1.89
C THR A 425 -18.42 -31.70 -1.01
N LEU A 426 -17.23 -32.18 -1.39
CA LEU A 426 -15.99 -31.94 -0.67
C LEU A 426 -15.64 -30.44 -0.58
N TYR A 427 -15.67 -29.72 -1.71
CA TYR A 427 -15.36 -28.29 -1.73
C TYR A 427 -16.45 -27.43 -1.09
N ASN A 428 -17.73 -27.80 -1.22
CA ASN A 428 -18.82 -27.12 -0.52
C ASN A 428 -18.69 -27.24 0.99
N ALA A 429 -18.26 -28.40 1.50
CA ALA A 429 -18.02 -28.59 2.91
C ALA A 429 -16.89 -27.67 3.42
N VAL A 430 -15.79 -27.51 2.66
CA VAL A 430 -14.76 -26.51 2.97
C VAL A 430 -15.33 -25.09 3.00
N ARG A 431 -16.06 -24.69 1.96
CA ARG A 431 -16.66 -23.34 1.85
C ARG A 431 -17.56 -23.03 3.04
N GLU A 432 -18.38 -24.01 3.42
CA GLU A 432 -19.27 -23.89 4.57
C GLU A 432 -18.51 -23.76 5.89
N LYS A 433 -17.46 -24.56 6.07
CA LYS A 433 -16.60 -24.46 7.26
C LYS A 433 -15.89 -23.11 7.35
N VAL A 434 -15.40 -22.59 6.23
CA VAL A 434 -14.82 -21.23 6.17
C VAL A 434 -15.87 -20.17 6.47
N ARG A 435 -17.09 -20.30 5.92
CA ARG A 435 -18.20 -19.38 6.20
C ARG A 435 -18.52 -19.34 7.70
N LEU A 436 -18.68 -20.50 8.33
CA LEU A 436 -18.93 -20.62 9.78
C LEU A 436 -17.77 -20.06 10.61
N PHE A 437 -16.52 -20.36 10.20
CA PHE A 437 -15.33 -19.84 10.85
C PHE A 437 -15.27 -18.31 10.78
N LEU A 438 -15.52 -17.71 9.61
CA LEU A 438 -15.55 -16.26 9.44
C LEU A 438 -16.70 -15.61 10.20
N GLN A 439 -17.87 -16.26 10.29
CA GLN A 439 -18.98 -15.78 11.12
C GLN A 439 -18.60 -15.76 12.61
N LYS A 440 -17.95 -16.80 13.11
CA LYS A 440 -17.40 -16.81 14.49
C LYS A 440 -16.32 -15.75 14.70
N TYR A 441 -15.48 -15.52 13.69
CA TYR A 441 -14.46 -14.48 13.73
C TYR A 441 -15.09 -13.08 13.81
N TRP A 442 -16.05 -12.77 12.95
CA TRP A 442 -16.70 -11.46 12.90
C TRP A 442 -17.59 -11.16 14.09
N SER A 443 -18.17 -12.19 14.72
CA SER A 443 -18.92 -12.06 15.97
C SER A 443 -18.02 -11.88 17.20
N GLY A 444 -16.69 -11.83 17.01
CA GLY A 444 -15.73 -11.53 18.08
C GLY A 444 -15.34 -12.72 18.93
N TYR A 445 -15.64 -13.96 18.54
CA TYR A 445 -15.39 -15.14 19.39
C TYR A 445 -14.00 -15.76 19.21
N ILE A 446 -13.27 -15.39 18.17
CA ILE A 446 -12.00 -16.03 17.80
C ILE A 446 -10.77 -15.21 18.25
N GLY A 447 -10.90 -13.91 18.53
CA GLY A 447 -9.83 -13.09 19.11
C GLY A 447 -8.54 -12.99 18.29
N GLN A 448 -8.58 -13.21 16.97
CA GLN A 448 -7.39 -13.29 16.12
C GLN A 448 -7.09 -11.99 15.37
N SER A 449 -5.82 -11.84 15.01
CA SER A 449 -5.36 -10.84 14.06
C SER A 449 -5.91 -11.12 12.65
N GLY A 450 -6.27 -10.09 11.91
CA GLY A 450 -6.70 -10.22 10.52
C GLY A 450 -5.59 -10.75 9.61
N TYR A 451 -4.32 -10.51 9.95
CA TYR A 451 -3.16 -11.15 9.34
C TYR A 451 -3.23 -12.68 9.43
N GLU A 452 -3.44 -13.23 10.62
CA GLU A 452 -3.49 -14.68 10.82
C GLU A 452 -4.69 -15.32 10.11
N ILE A 453 -5.85 -14.64 10.11
CA ILE A 453 -7.03 -15.08 9.38
C ILE A 453 -6.73 -15.13 7.88
N PHE A 454 -6.16 -14.06 7.31
CA PHE A 454 -5.82 -14.03 5.89
C PHE A 454 -4.76 -15.08 5.52
N SER A 455 -3.70 -15.23 6.33
CA SER A 455 -2.66 -16.24 6.12
C SER A 455 -3.25 -17.66 6.12
N LEU A 456 -4.17 -17.95 7.07
CA LEU A 456 -4.88 -19.22 7.12
C LEU A 456 -5.73 -19.47 5.86
N LEU A 457 -6.54 -18.49 5.44
CA LEU A 457 -7.36 -18.61 4.24
C LEU A 457 -6.51 -18.82 2.98
N LYS A 458 -5.44 -18.05 2.84
CA LYS A 458 -4.49 -18.14 1.74
C LYS A 458 -3.81 -19.51 1.67
N LYS A 459 -3.46 -20.10 2.81
CA LYS A 459 -2.98 -21.49 2.89
C LYS A 459 -4.10 -22.47 2.50
N GLY A 460 -5.30 -22.27 3.03
CA GLY A 460 -6.49 -23.08 2.78
C GLY A 460 -6.84 -23.27 1.30
N VAL A 461 -6.49 -22.31 0.43
CA VAL A 461 -6.68 -22.42 -1.03
C VAL A 461 -5.94 -23.62 -1.65
N ASN A 462 -4.81 -24.04 -1.07
CA ASN A 462 -3.96 -25.12 -1.61
C ASN A 462 -3.96 -26.39 -0.76
N VAL A 463 -4.61 -26.37 0.40
CA VAL A 463 -4.63 -27.49 1.34
C VAL A 463 -5.62 -28.54 0.87
N VAL A 464 -5.32 -29.81 1.15
CA VAL A 464 -6.27 -30.92 0.95
C VAL A 464 -7.59 -30.63 1.69
N PRO A 465 -8.73 -30.57 0.99
CA PRO A 465 -10.01 -30.14 1.57
C PRO A 465 -10.41 -30.80 2.89
N GLU A 466 -10.21 -32.12 3.01
CA GLU A 466 -10.54 -32.93 4.19
C GLU A 466 -9.73 -32.49 5.43
N LYS A 467 -8.44 -32.21 5.25
CA LYS A 467 -7.54 -31.75 6.32
C LYS A 467 -7.88 -30.35 6.75
N PHE A 468 -8.17 -29.45 5.80
CA PHE A 468 -8.54 -28.07 6.12
C PHE A 468 -9.84 -27.99 6.93
N GLN A 469 -10.85 -28.81 6.58
CA GLN A 469 -12.08 -28.91 7.36
C GLN A 469 -11.85 -29.40 8.79
N THR A 470 -11.00 -30.41 8.97
CA THR A 470 -10.62 -30.94 10.28
C THR A 470 -9.93 -29.85 11.11
N TYR A 471 -8.99 -29.13 10.51
CA TYR A 471 -8.27 -28.03 11.14
C TYR A 471 -9.20 -26.90 11.59
N LEU A 472 -10.07 -26.40 10.69
CA LEU A 472 -11.05 -25.36 11.02
C LEU A 472 -12.01 -25.82 12.12
N THR A 473 -12.46 -27.08 12.08
CA THR A 473 -13.34 -27.63 13.13
C THR A 473 -12.64 -27.68 14.48
N ASN A 474 -11.36 -28.06 14.52
CA ASN A 474 -10.57 -28.09 15.76
C ASN A 474 -10.37 -26.69 16.32
N ILE A 475 -10.00 -25.70 15.49
CA ILE A 475 -9.88 -24.30 15.94
C ILE A 475 -11.21 -23.78 16.49
N MET A 476 -12.31 -24.01 15.79
CA MET A 476 -13.63 -23.53 16.19
C MET A 476 -14.16 -24.19 17.47
N LYS A 477 -13.62 -25.35 17.88
CA LYS A 477 -13.94 -26.05 19.14
C LYS A 477 -13.03 -25.62 20.29
N GLN A 478 -11.73 -25.47 20.03
CA GLN A 478 -10.73 -25.15 21.05
C GLN A 478 -10.80 -23.72 21.55
N ARG A 479 -11.50 -22.83 20.84
CA ARG A 479 -11.52 -21.39 21.13
C ARG A 479 -12.96 -20.91 21.32
N GLU A 480 -13.35 -20.75 22.57
CA GLU A 480 -14.53 -20.00 22.98
C GLU A 480 -14.11 -18.67 23.62
N GLY A 481 -14.58 -17.56 23.06
CA GLY A 481 -14.89 -16.35 23.83
C GLY A 481 -13.76 -15.37 24.15
N ILE A 482 -12.96 -14.93 23.17
CA ILE A 482 -12.13 -13.72 23.35
C ILE A 482 -12.64 -12.60 22.45
N CYS A 483 -13.46 -11.72 23.04
CA CYS A 483 -13.91 -10.49 22.39
C CYS A 483 -12.78 -9.47 22.40
N ASP A 484 -12.45 -8.93 21.23
CA ASP A 484 -11.52 -7.82 21.13
C ASP A 484 -12.24 -6.52 21.52
N THR A 485 -12.03 -6.08 22.76
CA THR A 485 -12.65 -4.88 23.34
C THR A 485 -11.86 -3.61 23.07
N ARG A 486 -10.75 -3.68 22.32
CA ARG A 486 -9.91 -2.51 22.04
C ARG A 486 -10.63 -1.57 21.09
N ASP A 487 -10.64 -0.29 21.44
CA ASP A 487 -11.14 0.79 20.59
C ASP A 487 -10.03 1.22 19.61
N ILE A 488 -9.90 0.47 18.51
CA ILE A 488 -8.90 0.71 17.46
C ILE A 488 -9.58 0.79 16.08
N PRO A 489 -9.01 1.53 15.11
CA PRO A 489 -9.55 1.61 13.76
C PRO A 489 -9.77 0.22 13.13
N ARG A 490 -11.00 -0.03 12.67
CA ARG A 490 -11.43 -1.29 12.07
C ARG A 490 -11.42 -1.13 10.56
N LEU A 491 -10.64 -1.94 9.86
CA LEU A 491 -10.40 -1.80 8.44
C LEU A 491 -10.89 -2.99 7.62
N PHE A 492 -11.31 -2.69 6.40
CA PHE A 492 -11.60 -3.65 5.35
C PHE A 492 -10.52 -3.61 4.28
N VAL A 493 -10.02 -4.77 3.85
CA VAL A 493 -9.00 -4.86 2.79
C VAL A 493 -9.57 -5.58 1.56
N TRP A 494 -9.43 -4.99 0.37
CA TRP A 494 -10.02 -5.56 -0.85
C TRP A 494 -9.24 -5.17 -2.09
N GLY A 495 -9.38 -5.95 -3.17
CA GLY A 495 -8.77 -5.59 -4.44
C GLY A 495 -8.24 -6.77 -5.25
N SER A 496 -7.02 -6.63 -5.79
CA SER A 496 -6.33 -7.67 -6.55
C SER A 496 -5.82 -8.78 -5.64
N ILE A 497 -5.23 -9.83 -6.24
CA ILE A 497 -4.48 -10.85 -5.47
C ILE A 497 -3.42 -10.19 -4.58
N MET A 498 -3.25 -10.68 -3.34
CA MET A 498 -2.23 -10.22 -2.39
C MET A 498 -1.34 -11.39 -2.01
N GLU A 499 -0.15 -11.48 -2.63
CA GLU A 499 0.81 -12.53 -2.26
C GLU A 499 1.64 -12.14 -1.04
N ASN A 500 2.03 -10.86 -0.89
CA ASN A 500 2.70 -10.41 0.33
C ASN A 500 1.66 -10.19 1.45
N GLU A 501 1.43 -11.22 2.26
CA GLU A 501 0.52 -11.17 3.41
C GLU A 501 1.01 -10.27 4.55
N LYS A 502 2.30 -9.90 4.57
CA LYS A 502 2.86 -8.96 5.56
C LYS A 502 2.22 -7.58 5.47
N ILE A 503 1.59 -7.23 4.35
CA ILE A 503 0.79 -5.99 4.24
C ILE A 503 -0.29 -5.96 5.32
N MET A 504 -0.98 -7.08 5.59
CA MET A 504 -1.96 -7.17 6.67
C MET A 504 -1.29 -6.93 8.03
N LYS A 505 -0.11 -7.52 8.24
CA LYS A 505 0.66 -7.32 9.46
C LYS A 505 1.12 -5.87 9.64
N ILE A 506 1.57 -5.19 8.59
CA ILE A 506 1.94 -3.76 8.62
C ILE A 506 0.73 -2.91 9.05
N ILE A 507 -0.47 -3.25 8.57
CA ILE A 507 -1.70 -2.55 8.97
C ILE A 507 -2.00 -2.73 10.47
N GLU A 508 -1.85 -3.95 10.97
CA GLU A 508 -2.14 -4.23 12.38
C GLU A 508 -1.06 -3.72 13.33
N ASP A 509 0.22 -3.82 12.94
CA ASP A 509 1.35 -3.27 13.68
C ASP A 509 1.30 -1.73 13.74
N ALA A 510 0.64 -1.07 12.78
CA ALA A 510 0.40 0.38 12.79
C ALA A 510 -0.77 0.81 13.71
N GLY A 511 -1.47 -0.13 14.34
CA GLY A 511 -2.50 0.15 15.35
C GLY A 511 -3.95 0.03 14.87
N ALA A 512 -4.19 -0.62 13.73
CA ALA A 512 -5.54 -0.95 13.26
C ALA A 512 -5.86 -2.44 13.40
N LYS A 513 -7.11 -2.82 13.13
CA LYS A 513 -7.54 -4.21 13.01
C LYS A 513 -8.09 -4.48 11.62
N VAL A 514 -7.60 -5.51 10.94
CA VAL A 514 -8.20 -5.97 9.68
C VAL A 514 -9.36 -6.90 10.00
N VAL A 515 -10.59 -6.38 9.90
CA VAL A 515 -11.81 -7.10 10.32
C VAL A 515 -12.31 -8.06 9.24
N ALA A 516 -12.13 -7.71 7.97
CA ALA A 516 -12.47 -8.59 6.87
C ALA A 516 -11.64 -8.21 5.64
N GLU A 517 -11.47 -9.19 4.75
CA GLU A 517 -10.88 -8.98 3.44
C GLU A 517 -11.73 -9.58 2.32
N ASP A 518 -11.63 -9.04 1.11
CA ASP A 518 -12.20 -9.57 -0.13
C ASP A 518 -11.13 -9.68 -1.22
N LEU A 519 -10.26 -10.68 -1.07
CA LEU A 519 -9.16 -10.99 -1.98
C LEU A 519 -9.38 -12.36 -2.65
N CYS A 520 -8.93 -12.48 -3.90
CA CYS A 520 -9.18 -13.71 -4.67
C CYS A 520 -8.41 -14.93 -4.17
N ASN A 521 -7.38 -14.74 -3.34
CA ASN A 521 -6.66 -15.78 -2.60
C ASN A 521 -7.02 -15.79 -1.09
N GLY A 522 -8.08 -15.09 -0.71
CA GLY A 522 -8.66 -15.10 0.64
C GLY A 522 -10.13 -15.50 0.59
N SER A 523 -10.98 -14.77 1.31
CA SER A 523 -12.40 -15.06 1.54
C SER A 523 -13.19 -15.24 0.24
N ARG A 524 -12.92 -14.44 -0.81
CA ARG A 524 -13.62 -14.51 -2.10
C ARG A 524 -13.52 -15.87 -2.76
N TYR A 525 -12.42 -16.60 -2.54
CA TYR A 525 -12.24 -17.94 -3.08
C TYR A 525 -13.31 -18.91 -2.57
N PHE A 526 -13.67 -18.76 -1.29
CA PHE A 526 -14.61 -19.63 -0.57
C PHE A 526 -16.08 -19.17 -0.68
N ASP A 527 -16.34 -18.02 -1.29
CA ASP A 527 -17.69 -17.49 -1.48
C ASP A 527 -18.57 -18.41 -2.35
N ALA A 528 -19.86 -18.47 -2.03
CA ALA A 528 -20.93 -19.22 -2.67
C ALA A 528 -20.72 -20.75 -2.81
N GLN A 529 -21.77 -21.53 -2.51
CA GLN A 529 -21.79 -22.99 -2.71
C GLN A 529 -22.31 -23.37 -4.10
N ILE A 530 -21.99 -24.58 -4.53
CA ILE A 530 -22.52 -25.20 -5.75
C ILE A 530 -23.75 -26.04 -5.38
N HIS A 531 -24.88 -25.82 -6.03
CA HIS A 531 -26.05 -26.68 -5.86
C HIS A 531 -25.81 -28.04 -6.55
N ILE A 532 -26.04 -29.15 -5.86
CA ILE A 532 -25.92 -30.48 -6.47
C ILE A 532 -27.16 -30.75 -7.32
N SER A 533 -26.96 -31.15 -8.57
CA SER A 533 -28.03 -31.43 -9.54
C SER A 533 -27.59 -32.49 -10.55
N ASP A 534 -28.52 -32.89 -11.43
CA ASP A 534 -28.26 -33.88 -12.47
C ASP A 534 -27.25 -33.42 -13.53
N ASP A 535 -27.12 -32.09 -13.71
CA ASP A 535 -26.05 -31.46 -14.52
C ASP A 535 -25.05 -30.75 -13.58
N PRO A 536 -24.04 -31.47 -13.06
CA PRO A 536 -23.06 -30.90 -12.14
C PRO A 536 -22.15 -29.86 -12.82
N ILE A 537 -21.95 -29.96 -14.14
CA ILE A 537 -21.10 -29.01 -14.89
C ILE A 537 -21.80 -27.65 -14.98
N LEU A 538 -23.09 -27.63 -15.28
CA LEU A 538 -23.89 -26.40 -15.28
C LEU A 538 -23.90 -25.75 -13.89
N SER A 539 -23.99 -26.57 -12.84
CA SER A 539 -23.95 -26.09 -11.45
C SER A 539 -22.61 -25.48 -11.05
N ILE A 540 -21.48 -26.09 -11.46
CA ILE A 540 -20.14 -25.48 -11.32
C ILE A 540 -20.12 -24.15 -12.07
N ALA A 541 -20.54 -24.13 -13.33
CA ALA A 541 -20.52 -22.91 -14.13
C ALA A 541 -21.32 -21.78 -13.48
N LYS A 542 -22.53 -22.07 -13.00
CA LYS A 542 -23.40 -21.12 -12.32
C LYS A 542 -22.72 -20.48 -11.12
N ARG A 543 -22.10 -21.27 -10.24
CA ARG A 543 -21.40 -20.76 -9.05
C ARG A 543 -20.24 -19.84 -9.42
N TYR A 544 -19.41 -20.24 -10.37
CA TYR A 544 -18.24 -19.44 -10.77
C TYR A 544 -18.61 -18.12 -11.44
N ILE A 545 -19.70 -18.09 -12.23
CA ILE A 545 -20.17 -16.88 -12.92
C ILE A 545 -20.97 -15.96 -12.00
N LYS A 546 -21.76 -16.50 -11.05
CA LYS A 546 -22.70 -15.72 -10.21
C LYS A 546 -22.17 -15.36 -8.81
N ARG A 547 -21.06 -15.95 -8.33
CA ARG A 547 -20.45 -15.57 -7.03
C ARG A 547 -19.91 -14.15 -7.04
N SER A 548 -19.42 -13.66 -5.90
CA SER A 548 -18.80 -12.33 -5.80
C SER A 548 -17.78 -12.06 -6.95
N PRO A 549 -18.02 -11.02 -7.76
CA PRO A 549 -17.29 -10.83 -9.00
C PRO A 549 -15.87 -10.33 -8.78
N CYS A 550 -14.94 -10.81 -9.61
CA CYS A 550 -13.66 -10.15 -9.80
C CYS A 550 -13.83 -8.86 -10.61
N SER A 551 -12.91 -7.91 -10.43
CA SER A 551 -12.77 -6.66 -11.22
C SER A 551 -12.79 -6.85 -12.75
N ARG A 552 -12.53 -8.07 -13.26
CA ARG A 552 -12.66 -8.38 -14.70
C ARG A 552 -14.11 -8.45 -15.22
N MET A 553 -15.10 -8.57 -14.34
CA MET A 553 -16.50 -8.71 -14.70
C MET A 553 -17.12 -7.33 -14.93
N VAL A 554 -18.14 -7.25 -15.78
CA VAL A 554 -18.72 -5.97 -16.24
C VAL A 554 -19.35 -5.16 -15.09
N ASN A 555 -19.98 -5.84 -14.12
CA ASN A 555 -20.75 -5.16 -13.08
C ASN A 555 -19.90 -4.77 -11.86
N ILE A 556 -19.17 -3.65 -11.98
CA ILE A 556 -18.40 -3.07 -10.87
C ILE A 556 -19.28 -2.66 -9.67
N PHE A 557 -20.46 -2.10 -9.92
CA PHE A 557 -21.30 -1.55 -8.86
C PHE A 557 -21.80 -2.61 -7.89
N GLU A 558 -22.08 -3.83 -8.37
CA GLU A 558 -22.41 -4.96 -7.50
C GLU A 558 -21.28 -5.27 -6.52
N ARG A 559 -20.02 -5.21 -6.96
CA ARG A 559 -18.84 -5.41 -6.12
C ARG A 559 -18.72 -4.31 -5.06
N ILE A 560 -18.89 -3.06 -5.47
CA ILE A 560 -18.82 -1.89 -4.55
C ILE A 560 -19.95 -2.00 -3.50
N ASN A 561 -21.18 -2.27 -3.92
CA ASN A 561 -22.34 -2.36 -3.03
C ASN A 561 -22.20 -3.50 -2.01
N LYS A 562 -21.69 -4.66 -2.42
CA LYS A 562 -21.42 -5.80 -1.52
C LYS A 562 -20.46 -5.39 -0.40
N VAL A 563 -19.41 -4.64 -0.73
CA VAL A 563 -18.43 -4.22 0.28
C VAL A 563 -18.97 -3.14 1.19
N LEU A 564 -19.70 -2.16 0.66
CA LEU A 564 -20.37 -1.18 1.50
C LEU A 564 -21.31 -1.85 2.51
N THR A 565 -22.02 -2.89 2.08
CA THR A 565 -22.88 -3.70 2.96
C THR A 565 -22.05 -4.38 4.07
N ILE A 566 -20.95 -5.04 3.71
CA ILE A 566 -20.05 -5.69 4.68
C ILE A 566 -19.47 -4.67 5.67
N MET A 567 -19.09 -3.48 5.21
CA MET A 567 -18.52 -2.44 6.06
C MET A 567 -19.55 -1.91 7.07
N GLN A 568 -20.79 -1.71 6.63
CA GLN A 568 -21.89 -1.31 7.49
C GLN A 568 -22.21 -2.37 8.54
N GLU A 569 -22.36 -3.64 8.13
CA GLU A 569 -22.72 -4.75 9.02
C GLU A 569 -21.68 -5.04 10.12
N LYS A 570 -20.42 -4.65 9.90
CA LYS A 570 -19.28 -5.02 10.77
C LYS A 570 -18.60 -3.86 11.49
N SER A 571 -19.24 -2.69 11.46
CA SER A 571 -18.72 -1.45 12.06
C SER A 571 -17.28 -1.19 11.63
N ILE A 572 -17.05 -1.11 10.32
CA ILE A 572 -15.73 -0.85 9.74
C ILE A 572 -15.56 0.66 9.51
N HIS A 573 -14.47 1.23 10.02
CA HIS A 573 -14.18 2.67 10.02
C HIS A 573 -13.50 3.17 8.74
N GLY A 574 -12.87 2.28 7.96
CA GLY A 574 -12.21 2.64 6.71
C GLY A 574 -11.85 1.43 5.84
N ALA A 575 -11.47 1.68 4.60
CA ALA A 575 -11.08 0.63 3.67
C ALA A 575 -9.69 0.87 3.06
N ILE A 576 -9.00 -0.22 2.74
CA ILE A 576 -7.75 -0.24 2.00
C ILE A 576 -7.97 -1.00 0.69
N TYR A 577 -8.01 -0.28 -0.43
CA TYR A 577 -8.01 -0.88 -1.77
C TYR A 577 -6.59 -1.25 -2.17
N HIS A 578 -6.30 -2.54 -2.24
CA HIS A 578 -5.01 -3.08 -2.63
C HIS A 578 -4.99 -3.44 -4.12
N THR A 579 -4.02 -2.93 -4.86
CA THR A 579 -3.81 -3.28 -6.27
C THR A 579 -2.36 -3.59 -6.53
N LEU A 580 -2.09 -4.70 -7.21
CA LEU A 580 -0.78 -4.92 -7.81
C LEU A 580 -0.49 -3.88 -8.90
N LYS A 581 0.77 -3.45 -8.99
CA LYS A 581 1.26 -2.68 -10.15
C LYS A 581 0.86 -3.38 -11.46
N PHE A 582 0.38 -2.61 -12.42
CA PHE A 582 -0.08 -3.11 -13.73
C PHE A 582 -1.26 -4.11 -13.66
N CYS A 583 -2.10 -4.01 -12.64
CA CYS A 583 -3.38 -4.72 -12.59
C CYS A 583 -4.49 -3.89 -13.22
N ASP A 584 -4.56 -3.89 -14.55
CA ASP A 584 -5.40 -2.95 -15.34
C ASP A 584 -6.86 -2.91 -14.89
N HIS A 585 -7.49 -4.06 -14.67
CA HIS A 585 -8.89 -4.11 -14.22
C HIS A 585 -9.09 -3.40 -12.88
N ASN A 586 -8.28 -3.72 -11.86
CA ASN A 586 -8.48 -3.09 -10.54
C ASN A 586 -8.12 -1.61 -10.56
N LEU A 587 -7.14 -1.20 -11.39
CA LEU A 587 -6.78 0.20 -11.57
C LEU A 587 -7.84 0.99 -12.34
N LEU A 588 -8.51 0.37 -13.31
CA LEU A 588 -9.65 0.95 -14.02
C LEU A 588 -10.86 1.13 -13.10
N ASP A 589 -11.08 0.21 -12.17
CA ASP A 589 -12.16 0.29 -11.17
C ASP A 589 -11.92 1.43 -10.15
N TYR A 590 -10.66 1.76 -9.87
CA TYR A 590 -10.29 2.62 -8.74
C TYR A 590 -10.92 4.02 -8.76
N PRO A 591 -10.96 4.78 -9.88
CA PRO A 591 -11.60 6.10 -9.91
C PRO A 591 -13.08 6.05 -9.49
N MET A 592 -13.82 5.02 -9.91
CA MET A 592 -15.23 4.84 -9.54
C MET A 592 -15.38 4.48 -8.05
N ILE A 593 -14.50 3.62 -7.55
CA ILE A 593 -14.45 3.27 -6.12
C ILE A 593 -14.14 4.51 -5.28
N LYS A 594 -13.09 5.27 -5.64
CA LYS A 594 -12.67 6.50 -4.95
C LYS A 594 -13.81 7.51 -4.90
N LYS A 595 -14.49 7.74 -6.03
CA LYS A 595 -15.64 8.64 -6.11
C LYS A 595 -16.77 8.18 -5.17
N THR A 596 -17.15 6.90 -5.23
CA THR A 596 -18.25 6.36 -4.41
C THR A 596 -17.96 6.41 -2.91
N PHE A 597 -16.72 6.12 -2.52
CA PHE A 597 -16.30 6.18 -1.11
C PHE A 597 -16.27 7.61 -0.59
N HIS A 598 -15.76 8.54 -1.40
CA HIS A 598 -15.79 9.96 -1.08
C HIS A 598 -17.23 10.47 -0.91
N GLU A 599 -18.15 10.16 -1.84
CA GLU A 599 -19.56 10.54 -1.75
C GLU A 599 -20.27 9.98 -0.50
N LYS A 600 -19.80 8.85 0.02
CA LYS A 600 -20.32 8.23 1.25
C LYS A 600 -19.57 8.63 2.51
N ASN A 601 -18.60 9.54 2.42
CA ASN A 601 -17.71 9.94 3.51
C ASN A 601 -17.00 8.74 4.18
N ILE A 602 -16.66 7.71 3.40
CA ILE A 602 -15.94 6.54 3.88
C ILE A 602 -14.45 6.71 3.54
N PRO A 603 -13.55 6.78 4.54
CA PRO A 603 -12.13 6.88 4.30
C PRO A 603 -11.58 5.69 3.51
N LEU A 604 -10.81 5.97 2.47
CA LEU A 604 -10.25 4.98 1.55
C LEU A 604 -8.77 5.25 1.30
N LEU A 605 -7.92 4.27 1.59
CA LEU A 605 -6.52 4.26 1.17
C LEU A 605 -6.34 3.34 -0.04
N HIS A 606 -5.63 3.81 -1.07
CA HIS A 606 -5.25 2.98 -2.22
C HIS A 606 -3.79 2.55 -2.14
N LEU A 607 -3.54 1.27 -1.83
CA LEU A 607 -2.22 0.68 -1.86
C LEU A 607 -1.94 0.06 -3.23
N ASN A 608 -1.24 0.81 -4.08
CA ASN A 608 -0.68 0.31 -5.34
C ASN A 608 0.78 -0.08 -5.11
N CYS A 609 1.08 -1.38 -5.08
CA CYS A 609 2.42 -1.88 -4.79
C CYS A 609 2.76 -3.13 -5.62
N ASP A 610 4.04 -3.47 -5.65
CA ASP A 610 4.47 -4.84 -5.93
C ASP A 610 4.39 -5.66 -4.63
N TYR A 611 4.61 -6.98 -4.72
CA TYR A 611 4.71 -7.84 -3.55
C TYR A 611 6.17 -8.11 -3.13
N THR A 612 7.14 -7.40 -3.71
CA THR A 612 8.55 -7.47 -3.32
C THR A 612 8.79 -6.70 -2.02
N LEU A 613 9.82 -7.07 -1.26
CA LEU A 613 10.14 -6.47 0.04
C LEU A 613 10.56 -4.99 -0.04
N SER A 614 10.96 -4.52 -1.22
CA SER A 614 11.44 -3.15 -1.46
C SER A 614 10.41 -2.05 -1.17
N SER A 615 9.11 -2.37 -1.18
CA SER A 615 8.02 -1.41 -0.98
C SER A 615 7.52 -1.31 0.48
N GLU A 616 8.02 -2.12 1.42
CA GLU A 616 7.47 -2.22 2.78
C GLU A 616 7.49 -0.88 3.53
N GLY A 617 8.59 -0.13 3.46
CA GLY A 617 8.72 1.17 4.13
C GLY A 617 7.71 2.21 3.63
N GLN A 618 7.48 2.25 2.31
CA GLN A 618 6.49 3.14 1.71
C GLN A 618 5.07 2.75 2.11
N ILE A 619 4.75 1.44 2.11
CA ILE A 619 3.44 0.94 2.51
C ILE A 619 3.17 1.31 3.98
N LYS A 620 4.15 1.10 4.86
CA LYS A 620 4.03 1.43 6.28
C LYS A 620 3.70 2.90 6.50
N THR A 621 4.47 3.83 5.92
CA THR A 621 4.21 5.27 6.06
C THR A 621 2.82 5.68 5.54
N ARG A 622 2.36 5.10 4.42
CA ARG A 622 1.02 5.36 3.87
C ARG A 622 -0.09 4.88 4.78
N VAL A 623 0.09 3.72 5.39
CA VAL A 623 -0.87 3.17 6.34
C VAL A 623 -0.89 4.01 7.62
N GLU A 624 0.26 4.35 8.19
CA GLU A 624 0.36 5.22 9.37
C GLU A 624 -0.40 6.55 9.16
N ALA A 625 -0.13 7.25 8.04
CA ALA A 625 -0.82 8.50 7.70
C ALA A 625 -2.34 8.33 7.54
N PHE A 626 -2.79 7.21 6.96
CA PHE A 626 -4.21 6.91 6.83
C PHE A 626 -4.88 6.64 8.19
N LEU A 627 -4.21 5.94 9.11
CA LEU A 627 -4.73 5.70 10.45
C LEU A 627 -4.81 6.98 11.27
N GLU A 628 -3.81 7.87 11.13
CA GLU A 628 -3.84 9.20 11.73
C GLU A 628 -5.09 9.97 11.30
N GLN A 629 -5.44 9.96 10.00
CA GLN A 629 -6.66 10.56 9.45
C GLN A 629 -7.96 9.95 10.04
N LEU A 630 -8.00 8.64 10.26
CA LEU A 630 -9.16 7.97 10.86
C LEU A 630 -9.40 8.42 12.30
N THR A 631 -8.33 8.48 13.09
CA THR A 631 -8.42 8.83 14.52
C THR A 631 -8.71 10.31 14.76
N SER A 632 -8.43 11.21 13.79
CA SER A 632 -8.79 12.63 13.87
C SER A 632 -10.27 12.87 13.53
N THR A 633 -10.88 11.99 12.73
CA THR A 633 -12.27 12.12 12.27
C THR A 633 -13.26 11.59 13.31
N SER A 634 -12.94 10.49 14.00
CA SER A 634 -13.82 9.88 15.03
C SER A 634 -14.00 10.69 16.32
N ARG A 635 -13.28 11.82 16.47
CA ARG A 635 -13.34 12.70 17.66
C ARG A 635 -14.23 13.93 17.46
N LYS A 636 -14.92 14.05 16.33
CA LYS A 636 -15.79 15.20 15.97
C LYS A 636 -17.29 14.91 16.03
N GLU A 637 -17.69 13.67 16.28
CA GLU A 637 -19.07 13.28 16.65
C GLU A 637 -19.13 13.08 18.17
#